data_AF-A0A812XIW2-F1
#
_entry.id   AF-A0A812XIW2-F1
#
_cell.length_a   1.000
_cell.length_b   1.000
_cell.length_c   1.000
_cell.angle_alpha   90.00
_cell.angle_beta   90.00
_cell.angle_gamma   90.00
#
_symmetry.space_group_name_H-M   'P 1'
#
loop_
_entity.id
_entity.type
_entity.pdbx_description
1 polymer ?
#
loop_
_entity_poly.entity_id
_entity_poly.type
_entity_poly.pdbx_seq_one_letter_code
_entity_poly.pdbx_strand_id
1 'polypeptide(L)'
;MVLPQAPRTFGSAKLRVPVSAVSTEAVLRRRLRCLDKEACSALLWPSVGRRDVVKHIMSFVDPERPLADTEVGGKMFQDTGSANLDFFFQSVPQGKPRENTQLKGLLDKAWAESPEVCLKQILLLGSRDGKQDRYSFYDAMVWLWYKDPATLLANLHLVPECNYWKGLLEVLARICEGQERSLQRDLALYSHYKRCKDAPADRKYTLEDAGIPGVGNYRPGSRLEMAAEALKRYDSDPVYRALFERIGQLFAEQLRLDMAAMRRGQRVSLCAKWCPLLYHSFDRRTLLCESVARWLFPSSSPEFADCTERQYAYRARDLLRKQLSELGEYMKLPERLMCQQRWGEIQYKALPAACLTKHAKSFEKHDPVRFREFMDKVECGKVRVNTGALQPHEILKRTSGCGTDAEKALAQGQWRAMLERIREAGQLQDCIAVCDVSGSMSCEAAPGVSCMDVAIAMSLLVAELASGPVARQVITFHESPTMATLPNTSDLAELADFVRRLKWGGSTNFYKVFQLLLQKEASPKKILVFSDMQFAPAGGNTTVLRQIQENYRRAGRAMPELVFWNLRGTSGAPALATDEGVVLISGFSSRMLKLVTESGPDPLAALSQALDNPLCAKGRVIQDPAEVRQLMAGPWQAVHTFAAEVEASDAQPDQVAEHDVPAPARKQPSTPRTLTTQLATLPCRVAEAALVGKGGQKIQQLRQLLHDRLCHELDAGRFRFWLDVRDCSLLATVEAAKTSFGEQQLHDALAQLKAHIPRSVVYNKVRHVLGIDGLLAPRHASSVLASLPTQRALLAFLGRKGLKIQALQAELQSLLDAQLPAGSFSFCLDVQLRGVSWEVATTLEVHDDALTNAQLATALERLKAHVRGSSIYTEACRVQPAAKRRRSNGFVIQFTKDDRGEAARLGAELAAAKKAQVLEVARARKQRALFKLRRAIRARAAQVNGRSKAKMASRGKKMARTHKVFADSLFDF
;
A
#
# COMPACT_ATOMS: atom_id res chain seq x y z
N MET A 1 52.73 17.03 -29.38
CA MET A 1 54.04 17.72 -29.36
C MET A 1 55.14 16.69 -29.22
N VAL A 2 56.18 16.84 -30.03
CA VAL A 2 57.35 15.95 -30.20
C VAL A 2 58.15 15.87 -28.90
N LEU A 3 58.55 14.65 -28.48
CA LEU A 3 59.56 14.46 -27.42
C LEU A 3 60.96 14.38 -28.06
N PRO A 4 61.94 15.18 -27.63
CA PRO A 4 63.30 15.10 -28.13
C PRO A 4 64.16 14.12 -27.34
N GLN A 5 65.23 13.73 -28.03
CA GLN A 5 66.20 12.68 -27.74
C GLN A 5 67.03 12.88 -26.46
N ALA A 6 67.49 11.76 -25.91
CA ALA A 6 68.53 11.67 -24.90
C ALA A 6 69.91 12.17 -25.41
N PRO A 7 70.83 12.50 -24.48
CA PRO A 7 72.24 12.26 -24.73
C PRO A 7 72.91 11.34 -23.69
N ARG A 8 73.87 10.58 -24.23
CA ARG A 8 74.89 9.72 -23.61
C ARG A 8 75.87 10.59 -22.77
N THR A 9 76.66 10.14 -21.78
CA THR A 9 77.76 9.15 -21.83
C THR A 9 78.47 9.02 -20.45
N PHE A 10 78.91 7.79 -20.14
CA PHE A 10 80.12 7.33 -19.42
C PHE A 10 80.36 7.57 -17.91
N GLY A 11 80.66 6.44 -17.23
CA GLY A 11 81.33 6.41 -15.92
C GLY A 11 81.28 5.03 -15.26
N SER A 12 82.27 4.18 -15.54
CA SER A 12 82.40 2.82 -15.00
C SER A 12 82.75 2.77 -13.52
N ALA A 13 81.98 2.04 -12.71
CA ALA A 13 82.47 1.41 -11.47
C ALA A 13 81.63 0.17 -11.16
N LYS A 14 82.27 -1.01 -11.14
CA LYS A 14 81.68 -2.29 -10.76
C LYS A 14 81.32 -2.28 -9.27
N LEU A 15 80.08 -2.59 -8.90
CA LEU A 15 79.77 -3.25 -7.62
C LEU A 15 78.36 -3.86 -7.59
N ARG A 16 78.34 -5.21 -7.51
CA ARG A 16 77.33 -6.13 -6.94
C ARG A 16 75.84 -5.98 -7.34
N VAL A 17 75.36 -6.98 -8.08
CA VAL A 17 73.96 -7.47 -8.08
C VAL A 17 73.76 -8.22 -6.74
N PRO A 18 72.62 -8.17 -5.99
CA PRO A 18 71.32 -8.61 -6.53
C PRO A 18 69.98 -8.07 -5.95
N VAL A 19 68.91 -8.43 -6.67
CA VAL A 19 67.49 -8.66 -6.29
C VAL A 19 66.44 -7.55 -6.57
N SER A 20 65.46 -7.98 -7.37
CA SER A 20 64.10 -7.48 -7.62
C SER A 20 63.92 -6.19 -8.42
N ALA A 21 63.59 -6.38 -9.70
CA ALA A 21 62.87 -5.39 -10.48
C ALA A 21 61.49 -5.17 -9.83
N VAL A 22 61.35 -4.07 -9.09
CA VAL A 22 60.04 -3.56 -8.70
C VAL A 22 59.34 -3.20 -10.00
N SER A 23 58.27 -3.93 -10.34
CA SER A 23 57.54 -3.68 -11.59
C SER A 23 57.05 -2.24 -11.63
N THR A 24 57.03 -1.63 -12.82
CA THR A 24 56.50 -0.28 -13.05
C THR A 24 55.09 -0.13 -12.45
N GLU A 25 54.32 -1.22 -12.41
CA GLU A 25 53.02 -1.32 -11.77
C GLU A 25 53.06 -1.13 -10.24
N ALA A 26 54.04 -1.70 -9.54
CA ALA A 26 54.19 -1.53 -8.10
C ALA A 26 54.60 -0.09 -7.72
N VAL A 27 55.38 0.57 -8.58
CA VAL A 27 55.74 1.99 -8.43
C VAL A 27 54.52 2.89 -8.68
N LEU A 28 53.71 2.59 -9.70
CA LEU A 28 52.46 3.30 -9.98
C LEU A 28 51.43 3.13 -8.85
N ARG A 29 51.26 1.91 -8.30
CA ARG A 29 50.40 1.66 -7.14
C ARG A 29 50.88 2.40 -5.88
N ARG A 30 52.18 2.62 -5.73
CA ARG A 30 52.72 3.41 -4.60
C ARG A 30 52.46 4.90 -4.79
N ARG A 31 52.56 5.42 -6.02
CA ARG A 31 52.24 6.83 -6.33
C ARG A 31 50.76 7.15 -6.27
N LEU A 32 49.89 6.24 -6.72
CA LEU A 32 48.43 6.37 -6.60
C LEU A 32 47.96 6.37 -5.14
N ARG A 33 48.65 5.64 -4.25
CA ARG A 33 48.41 5.67 -2.80
C ARG A 33 48.78 7.00 -2.12
N CYS A 34 49.58 7.84 -2.78
CA CYS A 34 49.97 9.15 -2.26
C CYS A 34 49.05 10.29 -2.71
N LEU A 35 48.08 10.01 -3.59
CA LEU A 35 47.05 10.95 -3.99
C LEU A 35 45.88 10.84 -3.02
N ASP A 36 45.33 11.97 -2.60
CA ASP A 36 44.13 11.95 -1.76
C ASP A 36 42.93 11.37 -2.53
N LYS A 37 41.92 10.89 -1.79
CA LYS A 37 40.74 10.22 -2.36
C LYS A 37 39.93 11.10 -3.32
N GLU A 38 39.87 12.41 -3.10
CA GLU A 38 39.19 13.38 -3.97
C GLU A 38 40.00 13.63 -5.25
N ALA A 39 41.33 13.73 -5.15
CA ALA A 39 42.22 13.92 -6.30
C ALA A 39 42.17 12.74 -7.30
N CYS A 40 42.08 11.49 -6.79
CA CYS A 40 41.93 10.30 -7.64
C CYS A 40 40.57 10.22 -8.33
N SER A 41 39.51 10.72 -7.69
CA SER A 41 38.14 10.72 -8.23
C SER A 41 37.99 11.68 -9.42
N ALA A 42 38.64 12.84 -9.36
CA ALA A 42 38.56 13.87 -10.41
C ALA A 42 39.30 13.52 -11.71
N LEU A 43 40.34 12.68 -11.66
CA LEU A 43 41.26 12.44 -12.79
C LEU A 43 40.82 11.32 -13.75
N LEU A 44 39.85 10.47 -13.38
CA LEU A 44 39.51 9.24 -14.12
C LEU A 44 38.08 9.24 -14.73
N TRP A 45 37.33 10.34 -14.61
CA TRP A 45 35.87 10.34 -14.76
C TRP A 45 35.24 10.53 -16.16
N PRO A 46 35.91 10.76 -17.31
CA PRO A 46 35.19 10.81 -18.56
C PRO A 46 34.97 9.38 -19.12
N SER A 47 33.76 8.85 -18.89
CA SER A 47 33.15 7.67 -19.55
C SER A 47 33.79 6.30 -19.28
N VAL A 48 33.29 5.59 -18.25
CA VAL A 48 33.80 4.27 -17.83
C VAL A 48 33.23 3.14 -18.72
N GLY A 49 34.11 2.46 -19.47
CA GLY A 49 33.80 1.23 -20.22
C GLY A 49 34.06 -0.07 -19.42
N ARG A 50 33.69 -1.23 -19.98
CA ARG A 50 33.79 -2.59 -19.36
C ARG A 50 35.13 -2.92 -18.67
N ARG A 51 36.26 -2.37 -19.11
CA ARG A 51 37.61 -2.65 -18.56
C ARG A 51 37.98 -1.76 -17.37
N ASP A 52 37.23 -0.69 -17.12
CA ASP A 52 37.61 0.35 -16.16
C ASP A 52 36.96 0.16 -14.78
N VAL A 53 35.80 -0.50 -14.66
CA VAL A 53 35.17 -0.79 -13.35
C VAL A 53 36.04 -1.72 -12.49
N VAL A 54 36.54 -2.82 -13.08
CA VAL A 54 37.40 -3.77 -12.36
C VAL A 54 38.73 -3.11 -11.95
N LYS A 55 39.38 -2.38 -12.85
CA LYS A 55 40.61 -1.63 -12.53
C LYS A 55 40.37 -0.54 -11.47
N HIS A 56 39.24 0.16 -11.54
CA HIS A 56 38.86 1.20 -10.59
C HIS A 56 38.65 0.62 -9.19
N ILE A 57 37.85 -0.44 -9.07
CA ILE A 57 37.62 -1.11 -7.78
C ILE A 57 38.93 -1.70 -7.23
N MET A 58 39.74 -2.33 -8.07
CA MET A 58 41.05 -2.90 -7.69
C MET A 58 42.05 -1.85 -7.19
N SER A 59 41.87 -0.56 -7.50
CA SER A 59 42.73 0.51 -6.96
C SER A 59 42.50 0.77 -5.46
N PHE A 60 41.41 0.28 -4.88
CA PHE A 60 41.04 0.45 -3.47
C PHE A 60 41.25 -0.80 -2.60
N VAL A 61 41.63 -1.94 -3.17
CA VAL A 61 41.71 -3.23 -2.45
C VAL A 61 43.10 -3.42 -1.80
N ASP A 62 43.12 -3.49 -0.46
CA ASP A 62 44.30 -3.88 0.34
C ASP A 62 44.46 -5.41 0.35
N PRO A 63 45.65 -5.98 0.05
CA PRO A 63 45.89 -7.42 0.08
C PRO A 63 45.78 -8.08 1.47
N GLU A 64 45.95 -7.34 2.58
CA GLU A 64 45.74 -7.88 3.93
C GLU A 64 44.41 -7.40 4.52
N ARG A 65 43.44 -8.31 4.63
CA ARG A 65 42.14 -8.04 5.26
C ARG A 65 41.99 -8.81 6.56
N PRO A 66 41.53 -8.15 7.64
CA PRO A 66 41.30 -8.81 8.91
C PRO A 66 40.22 -9.88 8.77
N LEU A 67 40.45 -11.01 9.46
CA LEU A 67 39.47 -12.07 9.58
C LEU A 67 38.46 -11.73 10.69
N ALA A 68 37.21 -12.09 10.45
CA ALA A 68 36.14 -12.05 11.42
C ALA A 68 35.66 -13.47 11.75
N ASP A 69 35.09 -13.64 12.93
CA ASP A 69 34.41 -14.87 13.31
C ASP A 69 32.98 -14.91 12.76
N THR A 70 32.61 -16.06 12.21
CA THR A 70 31.22 -16.40 11.88
C THR A 70 30.40 -16.61 13.16
N GLU A 71 29.07 -16.58 13.05
CA GLU A 71 28.11 -16.89 14.13
C GLU A 71 28.38 -18.28 14.78
N VAL A 72 29.06 -19.18 14.05
CA VAL A 72 29.38 -20.56 14.45
C VAL A 72 30.89 -20.77 14.72
N GLY A 73 31.67 -19.68 14.84
CA GLY A 73 33.07 -19.71 15.27
C GLY A 73 34.11 -20.02 14.18
N GLY A 74 33.70 -20.27 12.93
CA GLY A 74 34.61 -20.36 11.77
C GLY A 74 35.13 -18.99 11.32
N LYS A 75 36.18 -18.94 10.49
CA LYS A 75 36.79 -17.69 10.01
C LYS A 75 36.30 -17.30 8.61
N MET A 76 36.02 -16.01 8.42
CA MET A 76 35.69 -15.38 7.14
C MET A 76 36.36 -14.01 7.06
N PHE A 77 36.40 -13.38 5.89
CA PHE A 77 36.86 -12.00 5.79
C PHE A 77 35.80 -11.06 6.36
N GLN A 78 36.24 -9.97 7.00
CA GLN A 78 35.31 -8.95 7.51
C GLN A 78 34.47 -8.32 6.39
N ASP A 79 35.00 -8.31 5.17
CA ASP A 79 34.44 -7.74 3.94
C ASP A 79 35.27 -8.19 2.73
N THR A 80 34.80 -7.90 1.52
CA THR A 80 35.40 -8.43 0.28
C THR A 80 36.64 -7.69 -0.21
N GLY A 81 36.89 -6.45 0.19
CA GLY A 81 37.80 -5.58 -0.56
C GLY A 81 37.12 -4.35 -1.15
N SER A 82 35.86 -4.50 -1.56
CA SER A 82 35.09 -3.50 -2.28
C SER A 82 33.73 -3.32 -1.63
N ALA A 83 33.42 -2.09 -1.23
CA ALA A 83 32.12 -1.73 -0.69
C ALA A 83 31.00 -1.96 -1.71
N ASN A 84 31.26 -1.77 -3.01
CA ASN A 84 30.28 -2.09 -4.05
C ASN A 84 30.04 -3.59 -4.18
N LEU A 85 31.08 -4.42 -4.06
CA LEU A 85 30.91 -5.88 -4.06
C LEU A 85 30.24 -6.37 -2.78
N ASP A 86 30.54 -5.76 -1.62
CA ASP A 86 29.84 -6.04 -0.36
C ASP A 86 28.35 -5.69 -0.46
N PHE A 87 28.01 -4.54 -1.05
CA PHE A 87 26.61 -4.19 -1.31
C PHE A 87 25.96 -5.21 -2.24
N PHE A 88 26.64 -5.62 -3.31
CA PHE A 88 26.15 -6.64 -4.24
C PHE A 88 25.94 -7.99 -3.57
N PHE A 89 26.82 -8.40 -2.67
CA PHE A 89 26.76 -9.73 -2.06
C PHE A 89 25.89 -9.78 -0.80
N GLN A 90 25.88 -8.73 0.02
CA GLN A 90 25.20 -8.73 1.32
C GLN A 90 23.77 -8.18 1.27
N SER A 91 23.35 -7.55 0.16
CA SER A 91 21.94 -7.15 -0.02
C SER A 91 21.04 -8.33 -0.40
N VAL A 92 20.31 -8.86 0.58
CA VAL A 92 19.31 -9.93 0.39
C VAL A 92 17.88 -9.47 0.73
N PRO A 93 16.85 -10.10 0.13
CA PRO A 93 15.46 -9.76 0.42
C PRO A 93 15.06 -9.95 1.88
N GLN A 94 14.24 -9.03 2.36
CA GLN A 94 13.68 -9.06 3.72
C GLN A 94 12.40 -9.92 3.75
N GLY A 95 12.35 -10.93 4.63
CA GLY A 95 11.14 -11.75 4.80
C GLY A 95 9.96 -11.05 5.46
N LYS A 96 10.22 -9.99 6.22
CA LYS A 96 9.23 -9.10 6.81
C LYS A 96 9.69 -7.64 6.71
N PRO A 97 8.76 -6.67 6.61
CA PRO A 97 9.10 -5.26 6.73
C PRO A 97 9.82 -4.99 8.05
N ARG A 98 10.97 -4.34 7.99
CA ARG A 98 11.72 -3.84 9.16
C ARG A 98 12.59 -2.67 8.72
N GLU A 99 13.09 -1.91 9.68
CA GLU A 99 14.18 -0.99 9.36
C GLU A 99 15.43 -1.77 8.93
N ASN A 100 16.01 -1.38 7.80
CA ASN A 100 17.18 -2.04 7.23
C ASN A 100 18.43 -1.18 7.39
N THR A 101 18.93 -1.10 8.62
CA THR A 101 20.15 -0.34 8.95
C THR A 101 21.39 -0.89 8.24
N GLN A 102 21.48 -2.22 8.05
CA GLN A 102 22.55 -2.86 7.30
C GLN A 102 22.60 -2.34 5.86
N LEU A 103 21.47 -2.29 5.16
CA LEU A 103 21.40 -1.78 3.80
C LEU A 103 21.86 -0.31 3.72
N LYS A 104 21.42 0.55 4.65
CA LYS A 104 21.87 1.95 4.71
C LYS A 104 23.40 2.04 4.82
N GLY A 105 23.99 1.27 5.72
CA GLY A 105 25.45 1.22 5.88
C GLY A 105 26.19 0.70 4.65
N LEU A 106 25.62 -0.29 3.93
CA LEU A 106 26.17 -0.77 2.67
C LEU A 106 26.08 0.30 1.56
N LEU A 107 24.94 0.99 1.45
CA LEU A 107 24.73 2.07 0.48
C LEU A 107 25.68 3.24 0.72
N ASP A 108 25.89 3.66 1.97
CA ASP A 108 26.80 4.76 2.31
C ASP A 108 28.24 4.44 1.91
N LYS A 109 28.71 3.22 2.20
CA LYS A 109 30.05 2.76 1.81
C LYS A 109 30.18 2.59 0.29
N ALA A 110 29.20 1.96 -0.36
CA ALA A 110 29.22 1.73 -1.80
C ALA A 110 29.17 3.04 -2.59
N TRP A 111 28.38 4.01 -2.13
CA TRP A 111 28.33 5.35 -2.72
C TRP A 111 29.63 6.12 -2.55
N ALA A 112 30.28 6.01 -1.38
CA ALA A 112 31.58 6.63 -1.15
C ALA A 112 32.69 6.01 -2.03
N GLU A 113 32.58 4.74 -2.38
CA GLU A 113 33.50 4.07 -3.30
C GLU A 113 33.20 4.40 -4.77
N SER A 114 31.95 4.31 -5.22
CA SER A 114 31.53 4.70 -6.56
C SER A 114 30.03 4.97 -6.63
N PRO A 115 29.60 6.25 -6.73
CA PRO A 115 28.19 6.62 -6.86
C PRO A 115 27.48 5.97 -8.05
N GLU A 116 28.16 5.85 -9.19
CA GLU A 116 27.58 5.29 -10.41
C GLU A 116 27.35 3.78 -10.28
N VAL A 117 28.33 3.04 -9.77
CA VAL A 117 28.18 1.60 -9.52
C VAL A 117 27.10 1.37 -8.47
N CYS A 118 27.08 2.17 -7.40
CA CYS A 118 26.03 2.12 -6.38
C CYS A 118 24.64 2.37 -6.96
N LEU A 119 24.45 3.42 -7.77
CA LEU A 119 23.18 3.72 -8.44
C LEU A 119 22.73 2.57 -9.34
N LYS A 120 23.63 2.01 -10.16
CA LYS A 120 23.32 0.87 -11.03
C LYS A 120 22.89 -0.35 -10.22
N GLN A 121 23.52 -0.59 -9.06
CA GLN A 121 23.11 -1.64 -8.13
C GLN A 121 21.74 -1.37 -7.50
N ILE A 122 21.40 -0.12 -7.16
CA ILE A 122 20.05 0.25 -6.69
C ILE A 122 19.00 -0.11 -7.75
N LEU A 123 19.25 0.21 -9.03
CA LEU A 123 18.35 -0.18 -10.12
C LEU A 123 18.24 -1.72 -10.26
N LEU A 124 19.35 -2.43 -10.06
CA LEU A 124 19.40 -3.90 -10.10
C LEU A 124 18.59 -4.55 -8.96
N LEU A 125 18.50 -3.92 -7.77
CA LEU A 125 17.66 -4.41 -6.68
C LEU A 125 16.21 -4.61 -7.13
N GLY A 126 15.65 -3.61 -7.83
CA GLY A 126 14.26 -3.61 -8.27
C GLY A 126 14.01 -4.35 -9.59
N SER A 127 15.04 -4.47 -10.44
CA SER A 127 14.92 -4.98 -11.81
C SER A 127 14.43 -6.43 -11.88
N ARG A 128 13.62 -6.72 -12.91
CA ARG A 128 13.17 -8.09 -13.24
C ARG A 128 14.32 -9.01 -13.60
N ASP A 129 15.37 -8.49 -14.22
CA ASP A 129 16.60 -9.21 -14.57
C ASP A 129 17.65 -9.19 -13.45
N GLY A 130 17.37 -8.46 -12.37
CA GLY A 130 18.22 -8.40 -11.18
C GLY A 130 17.64 -9.21 -10.03
N LYS A 131 17.70 -8.62 -8.82
CA LYS A 131 17.39 -9.31 -7.56
C LYS A 131 15.91 -9.39 -7.22
N GLN A 132 15.09 -8.52 -7.81
CA GLN A 132 13.66 -8.37 -7.52
C GLN A 132 13.34 -8.18 -6.02
N ASP A 133 14.23 -7.51 -5.29
CA ASP A 133 14.06 -7.19 -3.88
C ASP A 133 13.25 -5.90 -3.73
N ARG A 134 11.94 -6.07 -3.60
CA ARG A 134 10.98 -4.96 -3.51
C ARG A 134 11.28 -4.03 -2.33
N TYR A 135 11.54 -4.56 -1.13
CA TYR A 135 11.69 -3.71 0.05
C TYR A 135 12.99 -2.94 0.02
N SER A 136 14.11 -3.62 -0.25
CA SER A 136 15.42 -2.97 -0.33
C SER A 136 15.49 -1.96 -1.47
N PHE A 137 14.80 -2.21 -2.59
CA PHE A 137 14.70 -1.20 -3.66
C PHE A 137 14.06 0.09 -3.16
N TYR A 138 12.91 0.04 -2.50
CA TYR A 138 12.27 1.27 -2.01
C TYR A 138 13.05 1.92 -0.88
N ASP A 139 13.65 1.15 0.02
CA ASP A 139 14.51 1.68 1.08
C ASP A 139 15.73 2.38 0.48
N ALA A 140 16.33 1.84 -0.59
CA ALA A 140 17.44 2.45 -1.31
C ALA A 140 17.03 3.72 -2.08
N MET A 141 15.83 3.77 -2.68
CA MET A 141 15.33 4.99 -3.34
C MET A 141 15.03 6.10 -2.34
N VAL A 142 14.50 5.76 -1.16
CA VAL A 142 14.31 6.72 -0.06
C VAL A 142 15.66 7.15 0.52
N TRP A 143 16.64 6.25 0.65
CA TRP A 143 18.00 6.63 1.02
C TRP A 143 18.61 7.60 -0.01
N LEU A 144 18.46 7.32 -1.31
CA LEU A 144 18.97 8.17 -2.38
C LEU A 144 18.32 9.55 -2.37
N TRP A 145 17.04 9.65 -2.02
CA TRP A 145 16.36 10.94 -1.80
C TRP A 145 17.08 11.81 -0.77
N TYR A 146 17.48 11.23 0.37
CA TYR A 146 18.17 11.97 1.43
C TYR A 146 19.66 12.14 1.16
N LYS A 147 20.27 11.25 0.37
CA LYS A 147 21.70 11.30 0.02
C LYS A 147 21.99 12.30 -1.09
N ASP A 148 21.26 12.19 -2.19
CA ASP A 148 21.42 13.00 -3.39
C ASP A 148 20.09 13.05 -4.20
N PRO A 149 19.18 13.98 -3.86
CA PRO A 149 17.86 14.05 -4.49
C PRO A 149 17.93 14.35 -5.99
N ALA A 150 19.01 14.98 -6.49
CA ALA A 150 19.14 15.33 -7.91
C ALA A 150 19.28 14.07 -8.76
N THR A 151 20.15 13.17 -8.30
CA THR A 151 20.29 11.84 -8.89
C THR A 151 18.98 11.06 -8.83
N LEU A 152 18.21 11.13 -7.73
CA LEU A 152 16.89 10.48 -7.73
C LEU A 152 15.98 11.05 -8.83
N LEU A 153 15.79 12.37 -8.88
CA LEU A 153 14.90 13.06 -9.81
C LEU A 153 15.22 12.74 -11.27
N ALA A 154 16.51 12.75 -11.63
CA ALA A 154 16.98 12.45 -12.97
C ALA A 154 16.63 11.01 -13.42
N ASN A 155 16.58 10.06 -12.49
CA ASN A 155 16.41 8.63 -12.79
C ASN A 155 15.00 8.10 -12.52
N LEU A 156 14.03 8.92 -12.07
CA LEU A 156 12.66 8.48 -11.80
C LEU A 156 11.99 7.78 -12.99
N HIS A 157 12.28 8.22 -14.21
CA HIS A 157 11.75 7.62 -15.43
C HIS A 157 12.13 6.14 -15.63
N LEU A 158 13.17 5.65 -14.94
CA LEU A 158 13.62 4.25 -14.97
C LEU A 158 12.86 3.36 -14.00
N VAL A 159 12.17 3.92 -12.99
CA VAL A 159 11.45 3.14 -11.96
C VAL A 159 10.41 2.19 -12.57
N PRO A 160 9.56 2.61 -13.54
CA PRO A 160 8.61 1.70 -14.18
C PRO A 160 9.27 0.53 -14.92
N GLU A 161 10.51 0.71 -15.41
CA GLU A 161 11.30 -0.36 -16.04
C GLU A 161 11.89 -1.33 -15.01
N CYS A 162 12.36 -0.83 -13.86
CA CYS A 162 12.80 -1.67 -12.73
C CYS A 162 11.66 -2.57 -12.25
N ASN A 163 10.51 -1.96 -11.91
CA ASN A 163 9.37 -2.67 -11.34
C ASN A 163 8.08 -2.49 -12.17
N TYR A 164 7.31 -1.45 -11.87
CA TYR A 164 6.01 -1.07 -12.42
C TYR A 164 5.79 0.44 -12.17
N TRP A 165 4.86 1.05 -12.89
CA TRP A 165 4.40 2.43 -12.62
C TRP A 165 3.99 2.69 -11.16
N LYS A 166 3.50 1.66 -10.45
CA LYS A 166 3.22 1.71 -9.00
C LYS A 166 4.45 2.10 -8.16
N GLY A 167 5.66 1.78 -8.62
CA GLY A 167 6.90 2.07 -7.91
C GLY A 167 7.11 3.57 -7.68
N LEU A 168 6.75 4.41 -8.65
CA LEU A 168 6.77 5.87 -8.49
C LEU A 168 5.85 6.32 -7.35
N LEU A 169 4.66 5.73 -7.26
CA LEU A 169 3.69 6.04 -6.21
C LEU A 169 4.18 5.60 -4.82
N GLU A 170 4.86 4.46 -4.73
CA GLU A 170 5.44 3.97 -3.47
C GLU A 170 6.62 4.84 -3.03
N VAL A 171 7.49 5.28 -3.94
CA VAL A 171 8.59 6.22 -3.63
C VAL A 171 8.03 7.54 -3.10
N LEU A 172 7.08 8.15 -3.82
CA LEU A 172 6.46 9.41 -3.39
C LEU A 172 5.75 9.27 -2.04
N ALA A 173 4.94 8.22 -1.88
CA ALA A 173 4.21 7.99 -0.63
C ALA A 173 5.17 7.79 0.54
N ARG A 174 6.29 7.07 0.36
CA ARG A 174 7.27 6.86 1.43
C ARG A 174 7.98 8.14 1.84
N ILE A 175 8.34 8.98 0.88
CA ILE A 175 8.96 10.29 1.15
C ILE A 175 7.95 11.26 1.79
N CYS A 176 6.69 11.22 1.38
CA CYS A 176 5.61 12.04 1.95
C CYS A 176 5.25 11.62 3.38
N GLU A 177 5.17 10.32 3.66
CA GLU A 177 4.80 9.77 4.98
C GLU A 177 5.94 9.86 6.00
N GLY A 178 7.19 9.79 5.54
CA GLY A 178 8.37 9.59 6.38
C GLY A 178 8.60 8.12 6.73
N GLN A 179 9.85 7.80 7.10
CA GLN A 179 10.32 6.42 7.29
C GLN A 179 9.50 5.63 8.32
N GLU A 180 9.20 6.24 9.48
CA GLU A 180 8.48 5.58 10.57
C GLU A 180 7.06 5.17 10.15
N ARG A 181 6.30 6.11 9.58
CA ARG A 181 4.91 5.89 9.18
C ARG A 181 4.79 4.89 8.02
N SER A 182 5.71 4.94 7.06
CA SER A 182 5.77 3.94 5.99
C SER A 182 6.09 2.54 6.51
N LEU A 183 6.99 2.41 7.49
CA LEU A 183 7.29 1.12 8.11
C LEU A 183 6.08 0.57 8.87
N GLN A 184 5.39 1.40 9.66
CA GLN A 184 4.14 1.01 10.34
C GLN A 184 3.08 0.54 9.34
N ARG A 185 2.95 1.22 8.18
CA ARG A 185 2.04 0.83 7.11
C ARG A 185 2.39 -0.54 6.52
N ASP A 186 3.66 -0.78 6.23
CA ASP A 186 4.11 -2.04 5.65
C ASP A 186 3.95 -3.20 6.64
N LEU A 187 4.24 -2.99 7.93
CA LEU A 187 4.00 -3.95 9.00
C LEU A 187 2.51 -4.30 9.15
N ALA A 188 1.63 -3.31 9.07
CA ALA A 188 0.17 -3.52 9.11
C ALA A 188 -0.31 -4.33 7.90
N LEU A 189 0.16 -4.00 6.69
CA LEU A 189 -0.14 -4.73 5.47
C LEU A 189 0.37 -6.18 5.52
N TYR A 190 1.59 -6.39 6.03
CA TYR A 190 2.18 -7.71 6.24
C TYR A 190 1.35 -8.55 7.21
N SER A 191 0.98 -7.96 8.36
CA SER A 191 0.17 -8.62 9.38
C SER A 191 -1.22 -8.99 8.87
N HIS A 192 -1.86 -8.09 8.12
CA HIS A 192 -3.14 -8.35 7.46
C HIS A 192 -3.02 -9.52 6.47
N TYR A 193 -2.00 -9.50 5.60
CA TYR A 193 -1.75 -10.57 4.64
C TYR A 193 -1.58 -11.94 5.32
N LYS A 194 -0.77 -12.02 6.38
CA LYS A 194 -0.51 -13.26 7.11
C LYS A 194 -1.79 -13.82 7.74
N ARG A 195 -2.61 -12.97 8.38
CA ARG A 195 -3.87 -13.41 9.00
C ARG A 195 -4.93 -13.84 7.98
N CYS A 196 -5.07 -13.13 6.86
CA CYS A 196 -5.97 -13.55 5.79
C CYS A 196 -5.62 -14.93 5.22
N LYS A 197 -4.33 -15.30 5.26
CA LYS A 197 -3.86 -16.63 4.89
C LYS A 197 -4.22 -17.68 5.94
N ASP A 198 -4.00 -17.37 7.21
CA ASP A 198 -4.16 -18.35 8.30
C ASP A 198 -5.64 -18.57 8.71
N ALA A 199 -6.51 -17.56 8.54
CA ALA A 199 -7.93 -17.61 8.92
C ALA A 199 -8.84 -16.83 7.93
N PRO A 200 -9.11 -17.36 6.72
CA PRO A 200 -9.86 -16.66 5.67
C PRO A 200 -11.34 -16.37 5.97
N ALA A 201 -11.88 -16.90 7.08
CA ALA A 201 -13.29 -16.79 7.44
C ALA A 201 -13.67 -15.50 8.21
N ASP A 202 -12.69 -14.75 8.74
CA ASP A 202 -12.97 -13.59 9.59
C ASP A 202 -13.21 -12.32 8.76
N ARG A 203 -14.47 -12.14 8.32
CA ARG A 203 -14.92 -11.20 7.28
C ARG A 203 -14.90 -9.71 7.66
N LYS A 204 -14.24 -9.31 8.75
CA LYS A 204 -14.30 -7.93 9.27
C LYS A 204 -12.95 -7.33 9.71
N TYR A 205 -11.83 -7.97 9.40
CA TYR A 205 -10.53 -7.44 9.79
C TYR A 205 -10.10 -6.31 8.84
N THR A 206 -10.04 -5.08 9.35
CA THR A 206 -9.60 -3.89 8.62
C THR A 206 -8.11 -3.62 8.84
N LEU A 207 -7.51 -2.77 7.99
CA LEU A 207 -6.14 -2.29 8.18
C LEU A 207 -5.93 -1.59 9.53
N GLU A 208 -7.00 -1.05 10.11
CA GLU A 208 -7.01 -0.37 11.42
C GLU A 208 -6.92 -1.38 12.59
N ASP A 209 -7.33 -2.63 12.34
CA ASP A 209 -7.25 -3.73 13.31
C ASP A 209 -5.86 -4.40 13.32
N ALA A 210 -5.01 -4.11 12.33
CA ALA A 210 -3.67 -4.68 12.10
C ALA A 210 -2.58 -4.24 13.11
N GLY A 211 -2.98 -3.69 14.25
CA GLY A 211 -2.08 -3.29 15.32
C GLY A 211 -1.28 -4.46 15.90
N ILE A 212 0.03 -4.26 16.04
CA ILE A 212 0.92 -5.13 16.81
C ILE A 212 0.99 -4.55 18.24
N PRO A 213 0.81 -5.36 19.29
CA PRO A 213 1.02 -4.90 20.67
C PRO A 213 2.44 -4.31 20.82
N GLY A 214 2.54 -3.05 21.25
CA GLY A 214 3.83 -2.38 21.50
C GLY A 214 4.39 -1.51 20.37
N VAL A 215 3.81 -1.53 19.15
CA VAL A 215 4.29 -0.72 18.00
C VAL A 215 3.25 0.33 17.54
N GLY A 216 2.13 0.43 18.26
CA GLY A 216 1.00 1.29 17.89
C GLY A 216 0.11 0.68 16.81
N ASN A 217 -1.18 1.04 16.80
CA ASN A 217 -2.05 0.69 15.67
C ASN A 217 -1.71 1.64 14.52
N TYR A 218 -1.36 1.10 13.34
CA TYR A 218 -1.28 1.93 12.12
C TYR A 218 -2.65 2.58 11.90
N ARG A 219 -2.73 3.88 12.14
CA ARG A 219 -3.91 4.69 11.88
C ARG A 219 -3.56 5.63 10.75
N PRO A 220 -4.12 5.42 9.55
CA PRO A 220 -3.86 6.32 8.43
C PRO A 220 -4.30 7.76 8.72
N GLY A 221 -5.15 8.00 9.73
CA GLY A 221 -5.74 9.31 10.00
C GLY A 221 -6.98 9.56 9.13
N SER A 222 -7.67 10.67 9.38
CA SER A 222 -8.77 11.08 8.51
C SER A 222 -8.22 11.49 7.12
N ARG A 223 -9.09 11.46 6.10
CA ARG A 223 -8.70 11.94 4.74
C ARG A 223 -8.20 13.37 4.77
N LEU A 224 -8.81 14.22 5.61
CA LEU A 224 -8.45 15.62 5.72
C LEU A 224 -7.09 15.80 6.39
N GLU A 225 -6.79 15.01 7.44
CA GLU A 225 -5.46 15.01 8.07
C GLU A 225 -4.35 14.61 7.09
N MET A 226 -4.56 13.53 6.32
CA MET A 226 -3.57 13.11 5.32
C MET A 226 -3.40 14.15 4.20
N ALA A 227 -4.49 14.76 3.75
CA ALA A 227 -4.44 15.81 2.74
C ALA A 227 -3.70 17.06 3.26
N ALA A 228 -3.98 17.48 4.50
CA ALA A 228 -3.32 18.62 5.13
C ALA A 228 -1.81 18.38 5.27
N GLU A 229 -1.38 17.18 5.67
CA GLU A 229 0.04 16.84 5.77
C GLU A 229 0.73 16.82 4.41
N ALA A 230 0.08 16.24 3.39
CA ALA A 230 0.61 16.22 2.03
C ALA A 230 0.76 17.63 1.45
N LEU A 231 -0.23 18.51 1.66
CA LEU A 231 -0.18 19.91 1.24
C LEU A 231 0.90 20.67 2.00
N LYS A 232 0.97 20.53 3.33
CA LYS A 232 2.02 21.14 4.14
C LYS A 232 3.41 20.76 3.63
N ARG A 233 3.63 19.49 3.30
CA ARG A 233 4.91 19.01 2.74
C ARG A 233 5.18 19.63 1.36
N TYR A 234 4.18 19.66 0.49
CA TYR A 234 4.25 20.27 -0.84
C TYR A 234 4.55 21.77 -0.79
N ASP A 235 3.97 22.49 0.15
CA ASP A 235 4.13 23.95 0.30
C ASP A 235 5.46 24.32 0.96
N SER A 236 5.91 23.53 1.95
CA SER A 236 7.11 23.84 2.74
C SER A 236 8.43 23.35 2.13
N ASP A 237 8.43 22.32 1.28
CA ASP A 237 9.65 21.73 0.73
C ASP A 237 9.68 21.81 -0.81
N PRO A 238 10.50 22.71 -1.39
CA PRO A 238 10.60 22.87 -2.84
C PRO A 238 11.19 21.64 -3.54
N VAL A 239 12.06 20.88 -2.88
CA VAL A 239 12.66 19.67 -3.44
C VAL A 239 11.58 18.59 -3.52
N TYR A 240 10.80 18.38 -2.46
CA TYR A 240 9.65 17.47 -2.48
C TYR A 240 8.62 17.87 -3.54
N ARG A 241 8.36 19.16 -3.71
CA ARG A 241 7.51 19.68 -4.80
C ARG A 241 8.03 19.27 -6.17
N ALA A 242 9.34 19.41 -6.43
CA ALA A 242 9.94 18.96 -7.68
C ALA A 242 9.77 17.45 -7.91
N LEU A 243 9.93 16.62 -6.87
CA LEU A 243 9.65 15.18 -6.92
C LEU A 243 8.19 14.88 -7.28
N PHE A 244 7.26 15.53 -6.58
CA PHE A 244 5.82 15.37 -6.79
C PHE A 244 5.42 15.71 -8.23
N GLU A 245 5.86 16.88 -8.72
CA GLU A 245 5.57 17.34 -10.07
C GLU A 245 6.21 16.46 -11.14
N ARG A 246 7.47 16.04 -10.93
CA ARG A 246 8.17 15.16 -11.88
C ARG A 246 7.43 13.83 -12.03
N ILE A 247 6.93 13.26 -10.95
CA ILE A 247 6.14 12.02 -11.00
C ILE A 247 4.82 12.26 -11.73
N GLY A 248 4.11 13.36 -11.44
CA GLY A 248 2.89 13.76 -12.14
C GLY A 248 3.09 13.86 -13.65
N GLN A 249 4.18 14.53 -14.05
CA GLN A 249 4.60 14.68 -15.44
C GLN A 249 4.86 13.33 -16.13
N LEU A 250 5.62 12.42 -15.49
CA LEU A 250 5.94 11.10 -16.07
C LEU A 250 4.69 10.27 -16.36
N PHE A 251 3.71 10.27 -15.45
CA PHE A 251 2.43 9.61 -15.68
C PHE A 251 1.69 10.25 -16.87
N ALA A 252 1.60 11.57 -16.91
CA ALA A 252 0.91 12.29 -17.98
C ALA A 252 1.56 12.04 -19.35
N GLU A 253 2.90 12.10 -19.45
CA GLU A 253 3.66 11.81 -20.67
C GLU A 253 3.37 10.41 -21.20
N GLN A 254 3.45 9.38 -20.35
CA GLN A 254 3.14 8.02 -20.80
C GLN A 254 1.66 7.84 -21.16
N LEU A 255 0.73 8.46 -20.43
CA LEU A 255 -0.70 8.38 -20.76
C LEU A 255 -0.99 9.00 -22.13
N ARG A 256 -0.30 10.09 -22.53
CA ARG A 256 -0.40 10.64 -23.89
C ARG A 256 0.01 9.63 -24.94
N LEU A 257 1.14 8.96 -24.73
CA LEU A 257 1.63 7.91 -25.64
C LEU A 257 0.65 6.74 -25.71
N ASP A 258 0.10 6.31 -24.57
CA ASP A 258 -0.88 5.22 -24.50
C ASP A 258 -2.19 5.59 -25.21
N MET A 259 -2.70 6.81 -25.04
CA MET A 259 -3.89 7.27 -25.76
C MET A 259 -3.66 7.35 -27.28
N ALA A 260 -2.49 7.83 -27.71
CA ALA A 260 -2.13 7.85 -29.13
C ALA A 260 -2.00 6.44 -29.71
N ALA A 261 -1.37 5.51 -28.98
CA ALA A 261 -1.26 4.11 -29.36
C ALA A 261 -2.64 3.43 -29.42
N MET A 262 -3.52 3.68 -28.45
CA MET A 262 -4.90 3.18 -28.43
C MET A 262 -5.68 3.63 -29.67
N ARG A 263 -5.59 4.92 -30.05
CA ARG A 263 -6.25 5.45 -31.27
C ARG A 263 -5.75 4.77 -32.56
N ARG A 264 -4.49 4.31 -32.56
CA ARG A 264 -3.89 3.57 -33.68
C ARG A 264 -4.11 2.04 -33.61
N GLY A 265 -4.87 1.54 -32.63
CA GLY A 265 -5.05 0.10 -32.42
C GLY A 265 -3.77 -0.64 -32.01
N GLN A 266 -2.81 0.07 -31.41
CA GLN A 266 -1.52 -0.48 -30.98
C GLN A 266 -1.54 -0.90 -29.51
N ARG A 267 -0.52 -1.65 -29.07
CA ARG A 267 -0.35 -2.01 -27.67
C ARG A 267 -0.05 -0.78 -26.82
N VAL A 268 -0.67 -0.71 -25.65
CA VAL A 268 -0.48 0.36 -24.66
C VAL A 268 0.28 -0.15 -23.44
N SER A 269 0.90 0.76 -22.69
CA SER A 269 1.59 0.43 -21.46
C SER A 269 0.62 0.09 -20.31
N LEU A 270 1.16 -0.36 -19.17
CA LEU A 270 0.39 -0.56 -17.93
C LEU A 270 0.25 0.74 -17.10
N CYS A 271 0.61 1.91 -17.62
CA CYS A 271 0.54 3.19 -16.91
C CYS A 271 -0.88 3.47 -16.38
N ALA A 272 -1.90 3.34 -17.22
CA ALA A 272 -3.29 3.55 -16.84
C ALA A 272 -3.77 2.63 -15.71
N LYS A 273 -3.26 1.39 -15.62
CA LYS A 273 -3.57 0.46 -14.52
C LYS A 273 -3.12 0.99 -13.16
N TRP A 274 -2.00 1.71 -13.14
CA TRP A 274 -1.35 2.15 -11.91
C TRP A 274 -1.52 3.64 -11.63
N CYS A 275 -2.00 4.44 -12.58
CA CYS A 275 -2.31 5.84 -12.37
C CYS A 275 -3.19 6.04 -11.12
N PRO A 276 -2.85 6.98 -10.21
CA PRO A 276 -3.63 7.21 -9.01
C PRO A 276 -5.05 7.65 -9.38
N LEU A 277 -6.04 7.07 -8.69
CA LEU A 277 -7.44 7.47 -8.80
C LEU A 277 -7.81 8.36 -7.62
N LEU A 278 -8.70 9.33 -7.88
CA LEU A 278 -9.18 10.28 -6.88
C LEU A 278 -9.76 9.53 -5.66
N TYR A 279 -9.30 9.89 -4.47
CA TYR A 279 -9.70 9.30 -3.18
C TYR A 279 -9.34 7.82 -2.99
N HIS A 280 -8.51 7.22 -3.85
CA HIS A 280 -7.94 5.90 -3.61
C HIS A 280 -6.67 5.98 -2.75
N SER A 281 -6.14 4.81 -2.40
CA SER A 281 -5.05 4.61 -1.43
C SER A 281 -3.90 5.63 -1.57
N PHE A 282 -3.27 5.73 -2.75
CA PHE A 282 -2.14 6.65 -2.96
C PHE A 282 -2.55 8.11 -2.99
N ASP A 283 -3.67 8.44 -3.65
CA ASP A 283 -4.16 9.80 -3.74
C ASP A 283 -4.55 10.36 -2.37
N ARG A 284 -5.15 9.55 -1.49
CA ARG A 284 -5.43 9.96 -0.10
C ARG A 284 -4.19 10.38 0.68
N ARG A 285 -3.01 9.88 0.32
CA ARG A 285 -1.74 10.14 1.01
C ARG A 285 -0.91 11.24 0.35
N THR A 286 -1.07 11.43 -0.95
CA THR A 286 -0.15 12.25 -1.76
C THR A 286 -0.86 13.36 -2.52
N LEU A 287 -2.15 13.23 -2.83
CA LEU A 287 -2.94 14.11 -3.71
C LEU A 287 -2.46 14.14 -5.18
N LEU A 288 -1.67 13.14 -5.59
CA LEU A 288 -1.02 13.09 -6.91
C LEU A 288 -2.01 13.01 -8.09
N CYS A 289 -3.24 12.53 -7.90
CA CYS A 289 -4.22 12.40 -8.99
C CYS A 289 -4.47 13.72 -9.71
N GLU A 290 -4.55 14.82 -8.95
CA GLU A 290 -4.76 16.14 -9.53
C GLU A 290 -3.56 16.62 -10.33
N SER A 291 -2.33 16.41 -9.85
CA SER A 291 -1.11 16.77 -10.58
C SER A 291 -1.03 16.03 -11.93
N VAL A 292 -1.28 14.71 -11.94
CA VAL A 292 -1.34 13.94 -13.20
C VAL A 292 -2.39 14.52 -14.16
N ALA A 293 -3.56 14.88 -13.64
CA ALA A 293 -4.64 15.45 -14.44
C ALA A 293 -4.26 16.81 -15.04
N ARG A 294 -3.69 17.72 -14.24
CA ARG A 294 -3.24 19.05 -14.69
C ARG A 294 -2.10 18.94 -15.72
N TRP A 295 -1.16 18.02 -15.51
CA TRP A 295 -0.11 17.76 -16.49
C TRP A 295 -0.63 17.18 -17.78
N LEU A 296 -1.69 16.37 -17.76
CA LEU A 296 -2.28 15.75 -18.95
C LEU A 296 -3.17 16.73 -19.73
N PHE A 297 -3.94 17.56 -19.02
CA PHE A 297 -4.87 18.55 -19.54
C PHE A 297 -4.53 19.94 -18.99
N PRO A 298 -3.58 20.68 -19.63
CA PRO A 298 -3.15 21.98 -19.15
C PRO A 298 -4.27 23.02 -19.19
N SER A 299 -4.30 23.95 -18.23
CA SER A 299 -5.29 25.05 -18.17
C SER A 299 -5.29 25.97 -19.39
N SER A 300 -4.17 26.03 -20.12
CA SER A 300 -4.06 26.76 -21.39
C SER A 300 -4.83 26.11 -22.55
N SER A 301 -5.39 24.92 -22.36
CA SER A 301 -6.18 24.25 -23.39
C SER A 301 -7.50 25.00 -23.64
N PRO A 302 -7.98 25.11 -24.89
CA PRO A 302 -9.20 25.87 -25.23
C PRO A 302 -10.45 25.43 -24.44
N GLU A 303 -10.52 24.16 -24.03
CA GLU A 303 -11.60 23.60 -23.22
C GLU A 303 -11.71 24.17 -21.79
N PHE A 304 -10.71 24.94 -21.34
CA PHE A 304 -10.64 25.57 -20.02
C PHE A 304 -10.55 27.09 -20.03
N ALA A 305 -10.63 27.75 -21.20
CA ALA A 305 -10.37 29.19 -21.36
C ALA A 305 -11.18 30.11 -20.41
N ASP A 306 -12.38 29.68 -19.99
CA ASP A 306 -13.27 30.43 -19.09
C ASP A 306 -13.54 29.73 -17.75
N CYS A 307 -12.70 28.77 -17.35
CA CYS A 307 -12.87 28.04 -16.09
C CYS A 307 -12.20 28.78 -14.92
N THR A 308 -12.88 28.87 -13.78
CA THR A 308 -12.20 29.18 -12.51
C THR A 308 -11.23 28.06 -12.13
N GLU A 309 -10.23 28.32 -11.29
CA GLU A 309 -9.26 27.29 -10.84
C GLU A 309 -9.96 26.03 -10.29
N ARG A 310 -11.00 26.22 -9.47
CA ARG A 310 -11.79 25.11 -8.93
C ARG A 310 -12.52 24.31 -10.03
N GLN A 311 -13.05 24.99 -11.05
CA GLN A 311 -13.71 24.35 -12.18
C GLN A 311 -12.70 23.59 -13.05
N TYR A 312 -11.55 24.19 -13.34
CA TYR A 312 -10.44 23.56 -14.05
C TYR A 312 -9.98 22.29 -13.33
N ALA A 313 -9.64 22.37 -12.04
CA ALA A 313 -9.19 21.24 -11.24
C ALA A 313 -10.22 20.09 -11.21
N TYR A 314 -11.51 20.40 -11.12
CA TYR A 314 -12.58 19.40 -11.22
C TYR A 314 -12.63 18.76 -12.62
N ARG A 315 -12.66 19.57 -13.68
CA ARG A 315 -12.79 19.10 -15.06
C ARG A 315 -11.58 18.26 -15.49
N ALA A 316 -10.36 18.69 -15.18
CA ALA A 316 -9.15 17.93 -15.48
C ALA A 316 -9.18 16.54 -14.84
N ARG A 317 -9.57 16.44 -13.55
CA ARG A 317 -9.72 15.14 -12.85
C ARG A 317 -10.82 14.27 -13.45
N ASP A 318 -11.94 14.87 -13.87
CA ASP A 318 -13.04 14.16 -14.52
C ASP A 318 -12.62 13.60 -15.90
N LEU A 319 -11.87 14.38 -16.68
CA LEU A 319 -11.29 13.95 -17.96
C LEU A 319 -10.27 12.81 -17.76
N LEU A 320 -9.37 12.94 -16.79
CA LEU A 320 -8.43 11.86 -16.45
C LEU A 320 -9.19 10.57 -16.12
N ARG A 321 -10.23 10.63 -15.29
CA ARG A 321 -11.07 9.47 -14.96
C ARG A 321 -11.68 8.82 -16.21
N LYS A 322 -12.16 9.62 -17.17
CA LYS A 322 -12.73 9.12 -18.44
C LYS A 322 -11.65 8.41 -19.26
N GLN A 323 -10.49 9.05 -19.47
CA GLN A 323 -9.38 8.47 -20.24
C GLN A 323 -8.86 7.17 -19.63
N LEU A 324 -8.72 7.11 -18.30
CA LEU A 324 -8.33 5.88 -17.60
C LEU A 324 -9.36 4.75 -17.77
N SER A 325 -10.65 5.08 -17.80
CA SER A 325 -11.70 4.09 -18.06
C SER A 325 -11.67 3.57 -19.50
N GLU A 326 -11.43 4.43 -20.48
CA GLU A 326 -11.27 4.06 -21.89
C GLU A 326 -10.04 3.16 -22.10
N LEU A 327 -8.87 3.57 -21.59
CA LEU A 327 -7.65 2.76 -21.64
C LEU A 327 -7.84 1.42 -20.90
N GLY A 328 -8.47 1.42 -19.73
CA GLY A 328 -8.74 0.20 -18.97
C GLY A 328 -9.67 -0.78 -19.69
N GLU A 329 -10.63 -0.27 -20.48
CA GLU A 329 -11.50 -1.07 -21.34
C GLU A 329 -10.74 -1.64 -22.54
N TYR A 330 -9.93 -0.81 -23.20
CA TYR A 330 -9.09 -1.21 -24.32
C TYR A 330 -8.08 -2.30 -23.94
N MET A 331 -7.46 -2.18 -22.77
CA MET A 331 -6.52 -3.16 -22.22
C MET A 331 -7.17 -4.47 -21.79
N LYS A 332 -8.50 -4.52 -21.64
CA LYS A 332 -9.25 -5.69 -21.15
C LYS A 332 -8.69 -6.23 -19.84
N LEU A 333 -8.45 -5.34 -18.87
CA LEU A 333 -7.88 -5.71 -17.58
C LEU A 333 -8.73 -6.78 -16.86
N PRO A 334 -8.13 -7.90 -16.38
CA PRO A 334 -8.88 -9.00 -15.79
C PRO A 334 -9.75 -8.57 -14.62
N GLU A 335 -9.22 -7.74 -13.72
CA GLU A 335 -9.94 -7.27 -12.54
C GLU A 335 -11.21 -6.50 -12.93
N ARG A 336 -11.17 -5.72 -14.02
CA ARG A 336 -12.32 -4.98 -14.56
C ARG A 336 -13.34 -5.93 -15.19
N LEU A 337 -12.88 -6.86 -16.04
CA LEU A 337 -13.76 -7.86 -16.66
C LEU A 337 -14.47 -8.73 -15.62
N MET A 338 -13.76 -9.16 -14.58
CA MET A 338 -14.32 -9.91 -13.46
C MET A 338 -15.39 -9.12 -12.72
N CYS A 339 -15.14 -7.83 -12.41
CA CYS A 339 -16.12 -6.96 -11.77
C CYS A 339 -17.38 -6.75 -12.62
N GLN A 340 -17.25 -6.72 -13.94
CA GLN A 340 -18.35 -6.60 -14.90
C GLN A 340 -18.99 -7.95 -15.27
N GLN A 341 -18.55 -9.06 -14.65
CA GLN A 341 -18.98 -10.43 -14.94
C GLN A 341 -18.75 -10.88 -16.41
N ARG A 342 -17.80 -10.26 -17.11
CA ARG A 342 -17.44 -10.54 -18.50
C ARG A 342 -16.33 -11.59 -18.60
N TRP A 343 -16.54 -12.73 -17.95
CA TRP A 343 -15.53 -13.80 -17.84
C TRP A 343 -15.11 -14.38 -19.19
N GLY A 344 -16.04 -14.46 -20.15
CA GLY A 344 -15.78 -14.96 -21.51
C GLY A 344 -14.78 -14.12 -22.33
N GLU A 345 -14.53 -12.86 -21.95
CA GLU A 345 -13.55 -12.00 -22.62
C GLU A 345 -12.13 -12.17 -22.05
N ILE A 346 -11.97 -12.89 -20.93
CA ILE A 346 -10.66 -13.08 -20.30
C ILE A 346 -9.82 -14.01 -21.17
N GLN A 347 -8.65 -13.53 -21.60
CA GLN A 347 -7.71 -14.31 -22.40
C GLN A 347 -6.66 -14.96 -21.49
N TYR A 348 -6.92 -16.18 -21.01
CA TYR A 348 -6.04 -16.87 -20.05
C TYR A 348 -4.58 -16.98 -20.51
N LYS A 349 -4.34 -17.24 -21.80
CA LYS A 349 -3.00 -17.34 -22.39
C LYS A 349 -2.18 -16.03 -22.27
N ALA A 350 -2.85 -14.88 -22.29
CA ALA A 350 -2.18 -13.58 -22.19
C ALA A 350 -1.96 -13.13 -20.73
N LEU A 351 -2.57 -13.81 -19.75
CA LEU A 351 -2.49 -13.42 -18.35
C LEU A 351 -1.10 -13.69 -17.77
N PRO A 352 -0.53 -12.76 -16.99
CA PRO A 352 0.64 -13.04 -16.18
C PRO A 352 0.38 -14.17 -15.17
N ALA A 353 1.37 -15.00 -14.91
CA ALA A 353 1.27 -16.12 -13.96
C ALA A 353 0.82 -15.67 -12.56
N ALA A 354 1.27 -14.51 -12.09
CA ALA A 354 0.84 -13.95 -10.80
C ALA A 354 -0.66 -13.62 -10.76
N CYS A 355 -1.24 -13.17 -11.88
CA CYS A 355 -2.68 -12.92 -12.01
C CYS A 355 -3.47 -14.24 -11.98
N LEU A 356 -3.01 -15.24 -12.74
CA LEU A 356 -3.58 -16.59 -12.74
C LEU A 356 -3.63 -17.17 -11.34
N THR A 357 -2.53 -17.11 -10.60
CA THR A 357 -2.48 -17.60 -9.22
C THR A 357 -3.45 -16.84 -8.32
N LYS A 358 -3.44 -15.51 -8.36
CA LYS A 358 -4.25 -14.69 -7.45
C LYS A 358 -5.75 -14.93 -7.63
N HIS A 359 -6.18 -15.23 -8.86
CA HIS A 359 -7.58 -15.31 -9.23
C HIS A 359 -8.05 -16.72 -9.63
N ALA A 360 -7.21 -17.76 -9.49
CA ALA A 360 -7.49 -19.14 -9.89
C ALA A 360 -8.85 -19.63 -9.37
N LYS A 361 -9.12 -19.47 -8.06
CA LYS A 361 -10.40 -19.86 -7.44
C LYS A 361 -11.60 -19.13 -8.03
N SER A 362 -11.42 -17.87 -8.44
CA SER A 362 -12.48 -17.10 -9.10
C SER A 362 -12.71 -17.57 -10.52
N PHE A 363 -11.64 -17.89 -11.27
CA PHE A 363 -11.76 -18.44 -12.63
C PHE A 363 -12.44 -19.81 -12.62
N GLU A 364 -12.02 -20.71 -11.72
CA GLU A 364 -12.64 -22.03 -11.57
C GLU A 364 -14.14 -21.93 -11.20
N LYS A 365 -14.50 -20.96 -10.36
CA LYS A 365 -15.89 -20.77 -9.95
C LYS A 365 -16.78 -20.19 -11.05
N HIS A 366 -16.27 -19.26 -11.84
CA HIS A 366 -17.09 -18.43 -12.74
C HIS A 366 -16.92 -18.75 -14.24
N ASP A 367 -15.84 -19.42 -14.63
CA ASP A 367 -15.58 -19.88 -15.99
C ASP A 367 -14.92 -21.30 -15.97
N PRO A 368 -15.57 -22.30 -15.34
CA PRO A 368 -14.96 -23.61 -15.06
C PRO A 368 -14.52 -24.36 -16.31
N VAL A 369 -15.29 -24.26 -17.41
CA VAL A 369 -15.06 -25.04 -18.64
C VAL A 369 -13.79 -24.57 -19.33
N ARG A 370 -13.73 -23.29 -19.73
CA ARG A 370 -12.55 -22.72 -20.42
C ARG A 370 -11.32 -22.71 -19.53
N PHE A 371 -11.50 -22.46 -18.22
CA PHE A 371 -10.38 -22.50 -17.30
C PHE A 371 -9.81 -23.92 -17.18
N ARG A 372 -10.64 -24.97 -17.08
CA ARG A 372 -10.18 -26.36 -17.06
C ARG A 372 -9.48 -26.75 -18.36
N GLU A 373 -10.07 -26.42 -19.52
CA GLU A 373 -9.41 -26.67 -20.81
C GLU A 373 -8.04 -25.96 -20.93
N PHE A 374 -7.93 -24.74 -20.38
CA PHE A 374 -6.65 -24.04 -20.31
C PHE A 374 -5.67 -24.77 -19.40
N MET A 375 -6.12 -25.22 -18.23
CA MET A 375 -5.29 -25.97 -17.27
C MET A 375 -4.81 -27.31 -17.85
N ASP A 376 -5.68 -28.07 -18.51
CA ASP A 376 -5.32 -29.33 -19.16
C ASP A 376 -4.23 -29.09 -20.23
N LYS A 377 -4.36 -28.00 -21.01
CA LYS A 377 -3.36 -27.57 -22.00
C LYS A 377 -2.03 -27.15 -21.36
N VAL A 378 -2.06 -26.56 -20.18
CA VAL A 378 -0.84 -26.20 -19.42
C VAL A 378 -0.15 -27.45 -18.88
N GLU A 379 -0.90 -28.39 -18.31
CA GLU A 379 -0.37 -29.62 -17.73
C GLU A 379 0.30 -30.51 -18.80
N CYS A 380 -0.36 -30.71 -19.94
CA CYS A 380 0.23 -31.45 -21.07
C CYS A 380 1.29 -30.66 -21.85
N GLY A 381 1.63 -29.43 -21.43
CA GLY A 381 2.71 -28.63 -22.04
C GLY A 381 2.38 -28.00 -23.39
N LYS A 382 1.13 -28.04 -23.83
CA LYS A 382 0.67 -27.41 -25.10
C LYS A 382 0.60 -25.89 -25.01
N VAL A 383 0.52 -25.32 -23.80
CA VAL A 383 0.46 -23.87 -23.57
C VAL A 383 1.52 -23.44 -22.56
N ARG A 384 2.44 -22.58 -23.00
CA ARG A 384 3.44 -21.93 -22.13
C ARG A 384 2.79 -20.84 -21.30
N VAL A 385 2.95 -20.90 -19.98
CA VAL A 385 2.46 -19.88 -19.04
C VAL A 385 3.46 -18.71 -18.99
N ASN A 386 2.95 -17.48 -18.90
CA ASN A 386 3.79 -16.29 -18.75
C ASN A 386 4.34 -16.16 -17.31
N THR A 387 5.46 -16.84 -17.03
CA THR A 387 6.12 -16.94 -15.71
C THR A 387 7.09 -15.80 -15.40
N GLY A 388 7.07 -14.72 -16.17
CA GLY A 388 8.07 -13.65 -16.13
C GLY A 388 8.46 -13.14 -14.74
N ALA A 389 7.52 -13.07 -13.80
CA ALA A 389 7.69 -12.47 -12.48
C ALA A 389 7.69 -13.45 -11.28
N LEU A 390 7.53 -14.76 -11.51
CA LEU A 390 7.52 -15.74 -10.41
C LEU A 390 8.92 -16.26 -10.11
N GLN A 391 9.23 -16.44 -8.82
CA GLN A 391 10.49 -17.03 -8.37
C GLN A 391 10.34 -18.54 -8.07
N PRO A 392 11.43 -19.33 -8.13
CA PRO A 392 11.40 -20.79 -7.92
C PRO A 392 10.70 -21.21 -6.62
N HIS A 393 11.03 -20.53 -5.52
CA HIS A 393 10.47 -20.81 -4.20
C HIS A 393 8.97 -20.48 -4.10
N GLU A 394 8.48 -19.50 -4.87
CA GLU A 394 7.05 -19.16 -4.92
C GLU A 394 6.23 -20.24 -5.64
N ILE A 395 6.84 -20.91 -6.63
CA ILE A 395 6.24 -22.04 -7.35
C ILE A 395 6.26 -23.27 -6.45
N LEU A 396 7.42 -23.61 -5.87
CA LEU A 396 7.61 -24.78 -5.01
C LEU A 396 6.68 -24.78 -3.80
N LYS A 397 6.44 -23.61 -3.20
CA LYS A 397 5.52 -23.48 -2.07
C LYS A 397 4.09 -23.97 -2.39
N ARG A 398 3.66 -23.84 -3.65
CA ARG A 398 2.29 -24.19 -4.06
C ARG A 398 2.11 -25.69 -4.28
N THR A 399 3.20 -26.45 -4.39
CA THR A 399 3.14 -27.91 -4.48
C THR A 399 3.00 -28.58 -3.11
N SER A 400 3.27 -27.85 -2.02
CA SER A 400 3.11 -28.34 -0.64
C SER A 400 1.65 -28.74 -0.33
N GLY A 401 1.48 -29.79 0.48
CA GLY A 401 0.31 -30.68 0.57
C GLY A 401 -1.09 -30.12 0.91
N CYS A 402 -1.32 -28.81 0.90
CA CYS A 402 -2.64 -28.18 1.13
C CYS A 402 -3.27 -27.52 -0.11
N GLY A 403 -2.63 -27.58 -1.28
CA GLY A 403 -3.15 -27.03 -2.54
C GLY A 403 -4.17 -27.92 -3.25
N THR A 404 -5.08 -27.29 -4.00
CA THR A 404 -6.00 -27.96 -4.95
C THR A 404 -5.24 -28.58 -6.12
N ASP A 405 -5.82 -29.57 -6.80
CA ASP A 405 -5.19 -30.21 -7.97
C ASP A 405 -4.88 -29.19 -9.08
N ALA A 406 -5.76 -28.21 -9.28
CA ALA A 406 -5.53 -27.10 -10.21
C ALA A 406 -4.33 -26.22 -9.82
N GLU A 407 -4.11 -25.95 -8.53
CA GLU A 407 -2.95 -25.18 -8.06
C GLU A 407 -1.64 -25.95 -8.27
N LYS A 408 -1.65 -27.27 -8.05
CA LYS A 408 -0.49 -28.15 -8.31
C LYS A 408 -0.17 -28.22 -9.81
N ALA A 409 -1.17 -28.45 -10.66
CA ALA A 409 -1.00 -28.46 -12.12
C ALA A 409 -0.47 -27.12 -12.65
N LEU A 410 -0.97 -25.99 -12.10
CA LEU A 410 -0.45 -24.67 -12.44
C LEU A 410 1.02 -24.51 -12.04
N ALA A 411 1.39 -24.93 -10.82
CA ALA A 411 2.76 -24.87 -10.35
C ALA A 411 3.71 -25.73 -11.21
N GLN A 412 3.28 -26.94 -11.57
CA GLN A 412 4.00 -27.85 -12.47
C GLN A 412 4.26 -27.20 -13.84
N GLY A 413 3.22 -26.63 -14.46
CA GLY A 413 3.35 -25.94 -15.75
C GLY A 413 4.23 -24.67 -15.66
N GLN A 414 4.14 -23.93 -14.55
CA GLN A 414 5.00 -22.77 -14.29
C GLN A 414 6.47 -23.15 -14.14
N TRP A 415 6.77 -24.25 -13.45
CA TRP A 415 8.12 -24.77 -13.28
C TRP A 415 8.73 -25.21 -14.61
N ARG A 416 7.98 -25.98 -15.42
CA ARG A 416 8.42 -26.42 -16.74
C ARG A 416 8.75 -25.22 -17.65
N ALA A 417 7.86 -24.23 -17.72
CA ALA A 417 8.08 -23.02 -18.51
C ALA A 417 9.29 -22.20 -18.02
N MET A 418 9.60 -22.24 -16.72
CA MET A 418 10.80 -21.61 -16.15
C MET A 418 12.07 -22.36 -16.56
N LEU A 419 12.10 -23.69 -16.48
CA LEU A 419 13.22 -24.51 -16.93
C LEU A 419 13.54 -24.29 -18.40
N GLU A 420 12.53 -24.35 -19.27
CA GLU A 420 12.68 -24.09 -20.71
C GLU A 420 13.26 -22.70 -20.97
N ARG A 421 12.75 -21.66 -20.31
CA ARG A 421 13.26 -20.29 -20.46
C ARG A 421 14.73 -20.17 -20.07
N ILE A 422 15.15 -20.83 -18.99
CA ILE A 422 16.54 -20.77 -18.56
C ILE A 422 17.43 -21.54 -19.53
N ARG A 423 16.98 -22.71 -20.03
CA ARG A 423 17.68 -23.46 -21.09
C ARG A 423 17.84 -22.64 -22.37
N GLU A 424 16.82 -21.88 -22.76
CA GLU A 424 16.89 -20.94 -23.91
C GLU A 424 17.96 -19.85 -23.70
N ALA A 425 18.22 -19.45 -22.45
CA ALA A 425 19.22 -18.44 -22.12
C ALA A 425 20.65 -19.01 -22.00
N GLY A 426 20.79 -20.31 -21.73
CA GLY A 426 22.08 -20.99 -21.61
C GLY A 426 21.99 -22.31 -20.84
N GLN A 427 22.96 -23.20 -21.05
CA GLN A 427 23.03 -24.49 -20.35
C GLN A 427 24.03 -24.44 -19.19
N LEU A 428 23.64 -24.97 -18.03
CA LEU A 428 24.54 -25.16 -16.89
C LEU A 428 25.38 -26.43 -17.10
N GLN A 429 26.59 -26.30 -17.64
CA GLN A 429 27.46 -27.44 -17.89
C GLN A 429 28.24 -27.85 -16.65
N ASP A 430 28.22 -29.14 -16.29
CA ASP A 430 29.01 -29.76 -15.21
C ASP A 430 28.90 -29.02 -13.86
N CYS A 431 27.70 -28.55 -13.53
CA CYS A 431 27.39 -27.81 -12.30
C CYS A 431 26.72 -28.71 -11.27
N ILE A 432 27.04 -28.53 -9.98
CA ILE A 432 26.34 -29.18 -8.87
C ILE A 432 25.96 -28.17 -7.78
N ALA A 433 24.81 -28.38 -7.14
CA ALA A 433 24.34 -27.55 -6.03
C ALA A 433 24.66 -28.19 -4.67
N VAL A 434 25.13 -27.35 -3.75
CA VAL A 434 25.20 -27.63 -2.31
C VAL A 434 24.04 -26.89 -1.65
N CYS A 435 23.11 -27.65 -1.08
CA CYS A 435 21.85 -27.12 -0.55
C CYS A 435 21.92 -26.95 0.97
N ASP A 436 22.05 -25.72 1.47
CA ASP A 436 22.00 -25.45 2.91
C ASP A 436 20.57 -25.42 3.43
N VAL A 437 20.34 -26.23 4.45
CA VAL A 437 19.08 -26.40 5.16
C VAL A 437 19.34 -26.55 6.66
N SER A 438 20.43 -25.96 7.13
CA SER A 438 20.77 -25.85 8.54
C SER A 438 19.72 -25.03 9.31
N GLY A 439 19.80 -25.07 10.64
CA GLY A 439 18.81 -24.39 11.50
C GLY A 439 18.66 -22.89 11.19
N SER A 440 19.75 -22.18 10.86
CA SER A 440 19.74 -20.76 10.54
C SER A 440 18.95 -20.42 9.26
N MET A 441 18.86 -21.37 8.31
CA MET A 441 18.08 -21.26 7.09
C MET A 441 16.56 -21.34 7.32
N SER A 442 16.12 -21.68 8.54
CA SER A 442 14.70 -21.67 8.91
C SER A 442 14.10 -20.26 9.01
N CYS A 443 14.92 -19.21 8.92
CA CYS A 443 14.44 -17.83 8.96
C CYS A 443 13.54 -17.50 7.76
N GLU A 444 12.54 -16.66 8.00
CA GLU A 444 11.55 -16.27 6.99
C GLU A 444 12.21 -15.37 5.92
N ALA A 445 12.17 -15.83 4.67
CA ALA A 445 12.71 -15.16 3.47
C ALA A 445 11.64 -14.35 2.71
N ALA A 446 10.39 -14.82 2.76
CA ALA A 446 9.21 -14.13 2.26
C ALA A 446 7.99 -14.63 3.06
N PRO A 447 6.81 -13.98 3.01
CA PRO A 447 5.65 -14.39 3.81
C PRO A 447 5.31 -15.88 3.73
N GLY A 448 5.67 -16.67 4.74
CA GLY A 448 5.54 -18.13 4.79
C GLY A 448 6.44 -18.91 3.82
N VAL A 449 7.61 -18.38 3.48
CA VAL A 449 8.72 -19.05 2.76
C VAL A 449 9.97 -18.85 3.61
N SER A 450 10.69 -19.92 3.90
CA SER A 450 11.98 -19.86 4.61
C SER A 450 13.17 -19.74 3.65
N CYS A 451 14.34 -19.33 4.14
CA CYS A 451 15.56 -19.39 3.32
C CYS A 451 15.89 -20.83 2.89
N MET A 452 15.52 -21.81 3.71
CA MET A 452 15.59 -23.23 3.40
C MET A 452 14.74 -23.60 2.16
N ASP A 453 13.50 -23.11 2.07
CA ASP A 453 12.66 -23.32 0.89
C ASP A 453 13.28 -22.72 -0.37
N VAL A 454 13.99 -21.58 -0.24
CA VAL A 454 14.72 -20.96 -1.35
C VAL A 454 15.91 -21.81 -1.77
N ALA A 455 16.71 -22.29 -0.81
CA ALA A 455 17.86 -23.16 -1.08
C ALA A 455 17.45 -24.46 -1.80
N ILE A 456 16.36 -25.09 -1.35
CA ILE A 456 15.79 -26.28 -1.98
C ILE A 456 15.34 -25.98 -3.42
N ALA A 457 14.58 -24.91 -3.61
CA ALA A 457 14.08 -24.54 -4.94
C ALA A 457 15.21 -24.23 -5.93
N MET A 458 16.24 -23.51 -5.49
CA MET A 458 17.40 -23.19 -6.34
C MET A 458 18.26 -24.44 -6.62
N SER A 459 18.42 -25.34 -5.65
CA SER A 459 19.18 -26.58 -5.84
C SER A 459 18.49 -27.54 -6.81
N LEU A 460 17.16 -27.66 -6.72
CA LEU A 460 16.36 -28.39 -7.71
C LEU A 460 16.50 -27.80 -9.10
N LEU A 461 16.50 -26.46 -9.20
CA LEU A 461 16.65 -25.77 -10.47
C LEU A 461 17.99 -26.09 -11.13
N VAL A 462 19.09 -26.06 -10.36
CA VAL A 462 20.43 -26.45 -10.86
C VAL A 462 20.44 -27.92 -11.27
N ALA A 463 19.93 -28.83 -10.44
CA ALA A 463 19.97 -30.27 -10.71
C ALA A 463 19.14 -30.68 -11.95
N GLU A 464 18.03 -29.99 -12.23
CA GLU A 464 17.19 -30.20 -13.42
C GLU A 464 17.78 -29.58 -14.71
N LEU A 465 18.57 -28.51 -14.57
CA LEU A 465 19.18 -27.79 -15.69
C LEU A 465 20.59 -28.25 -16.03
N ALA A 466 21.31 -28.82 -15.06
CA ALA A 466 22.69 -29.23 -15.22
C ALA A 466 22.82 -30.38 -16.21
N SER A 467 23.88 -30.34 -17.02
CA SER A 467 24.32 -31.46 -17.85
C SER A 467 25.64 -32.02 -17.34
N GLY A 468 25.97 -33.25 -17.76
CA GLY A 468 27.24 -33.90 -17.42
C GLY A 468 27.09 -35.00 -16.35
N PRO A 469 28.23 -35.52 -15.82
CA PRO A 469 28.24 -36.71 -14.96
C PRO A 469 27.59 -36.50 -13.59
N VAL A 470 27.41 -35.23 -13.18
CA VAL A 470 26.77 -34.84 -11.91
C VAL A 470 25.35 -34.31 -12.10
N ALA A 471 24.78 -34.44 -13.31
CA ALA A 471 23.40 -34.02 -13.58
C ALA A 471 22.41 -34.77 -12.68
N ARG A 472 21.30 -34.10 -12.31
CA ARG A 472 20.30 -34.62 -11.37
C ARG A 472 20.85 -35.05 -10.00
N GLN A 473 21.96 -34.47 -9.56
CA GLN A 473 22.51 -34.70 -8.22
C GLN A 473 22.55 -33.41 -7.40
N VAL A 474 22.38 -33.55 -6.09
CA VAL A 474 22.52 -32.48 -5.10
C VAL A 474 23.40 -32.95 -3.96
N ILE A 475 24.20 -32.05 -3.40
CA ILE A 475 25.04 -32.32 -2.21
C ILE A 475 24.30 -31.87 -0.96
N THR A 476 24.29 -32.75 0.05
CA THR A 476 23.69 -32.43 1.34
C THR A 476 24.59 -31.55 2.21
N PHE A 477 24.02 -30.55 2.89
CA PHE A 477 24.73 -29.68 3.82
C PHE A 477 24.56 -30.25 5.24
N HIS A 478 25.56 -31.01 5.67
CA HIS A 478 25.55 -31.83 6.88
C HIS A 478 27.00 -32.02 7.39
N GLU A 479 27.18 -32.48 8.63
CA GLU A 479 28.51 -32.85 9.20
C GLU A 479 29.21 -33.97 8.43
N SER A 480 28.43 -34.74 7.67
CA SER A 480 28.84 -35.83 6.79
C SER A 480 28.05 -35.68 5.49
N PRO A 481 28.53 -34.83 4.56
CA PRO A 481 27.81 -34.52 3.32
C PRO A 481 27.75 -35.74 2.40
N THR A 482 26.64 -35.86 1.67
CA THR A 482 26.37 -36.95 0.73
C THR A 482 25.85 -36.39 -0.60
N MET A 483 26.18 -37.06 -1.70
CA MET A 483 25.59 -36.75 -3.01
C MET A 483 24.33 -37.59 -3.19
N ALA A 484 23.17 -36.93 -3.28
CA ALA A 484 21.89 -37.58 -3.51
C ALA A 484 21.48 -37.40 -4.98
N THR A 485 21.05 -38.50 -5.61
CA THR A 485 20.50 -38.47 -6.98
C THR A 485 18.99 -38.26 -6.90
N LEU A 486 18.47 -37.30 -7.67
CA LEU A 486 17.04 -37.03 -7.73
C LEU A 486 16.29 -38.23 -8.34
N PRO A 487 15.06 -38.50 -7.89
CA PRO A 487 14.24 -39.55 -8.48
C PRO A 487 13.96 -39.26 -9.96
N ASN A 488 13.75 -40.33 -10.73
CA ASN A 488 13.39 -40.26 -12.15
C ASN A 488 11.90 -39.93 -12.31
N THR A 489 11.53 -38.72 -11.91
CA THR A 489 10.18 -38.16 -12.01
C THR A 489 10.28 -36.71 -12.47
N SER A 490 9.28 -36.26 -13.21
CA SER A 490 9.11 -34.84 -13.55
C SER A 490 8.15 -34.13 -12.61
N ASP A 491 7.53 -34.84 -11.66
CA ASP A 491 6.59 -34.25 -10.71
C ASP A 491 7.32 -33.38 -9.69
N LEU A 492 6.98 -32.08 -9.68
CA LEU A 492 7.64 -31.11 -8.82
C LEU A 492 7.34 -31.33 -7.34
N ALA A 493 6.16 -31.85 -6.97
CA ALA A 493 5.83 -32.13 -5.58
C ALA A 493 6.67 -33.30 -5.06
N GLU A 494 6.80 -34.38 -5.84
CA GLU A 494 7.66 -35.52 -5.52
C GLU A 494 9.13 -35.12 -5.42
N LEU A 495 9.64 -34.31 -6.35
CA LEU A 495 11.00 -33.79 -6.31
C LEU A 495 11.24 -32.91 -5.08
N ALA A 496 10.32 -31.99 -4.78
CA ALA A 496 10.39 -31.12 -3.61
C ALA A 496 10.41 -31.92 -2.32
N ASP A 497 9.52 -32.90 -2.20
CA ASP A 497 9.39 -33.71 -1.00
C ASP A 497 10.55 -34.70 -0.85
N PHE A 498 11.11 -35.22 -1.95
CA PHE A 498 12.34 -35.99 -1.92
C PHE A 498 13.48 -35.15 -1.34
N VAL A 499 13.70 -33.96 -1.89
CA VAL A 499 14.78 -33.08 -1.41
C VAL A 499 14.53 -32.72 0.05
N ARG A 500 13.32 -32.35 0.47
CA ARG A 500 13.01 -32.06 1.89
C ARG A 500 13.29 -33.21 2.86
N ARG A 501 13.18 -34.47 2.41
CA ARG A 501 13.38 -35.67 3.23
C ARG A 501 14.84 -36.16 3.28
N LEU A 502 15.73 -35.59 2.47
CA LEU A 502 17.15 -35.93 2.57
C LEU A 502 17.66 -35.65 3.99
N LYS A 503 18.74 -36.33 4.39
CA LYS A 503 19.30 -36.14 5.72
C LYS A 503 20.00 -34.80 5.78
N TRP A 504 19.39 -33.90 6.52
CA TRP A 504 19.73 -32.49 6.64
C TRP A 504 19.87 -32.14 8.12
N GLY A 505 20.82 -31.28 8.47
CA GLY A 505 20.96 -30.77 9.85
C GLY A 505 22.36 -30.93 10.44
N GLY A 506 22.53 -30.44 11.68
CA GLY A 506 23.82 -30.39 12.37
C GLY A 506 24.65 -29.15 12.03
N SER A 507 25.91 -29.14 12.49
CA SER A 507 26.90 -28.15 12.06
C SER A 507 27.41 -28.47 10.66
N THR A 508 27.85 -27.49 9.88
CA THR A 508 28.30 -27.76 8.52
C THR A 508 29.81 -27.88 8.45
N ASN A 509 30.27 -29.09 8.13
CA ASN A 509 31.66 -29.28 7.72
C ASN A 509 31.76 -29.08 6.20
N PHE A 510 31.79 -27.81 5.78
CA PHE A 510 31.88 -27.47 4.37
C PHE A 510 33.16 -28.02 3.70
N TYR A 511 34.23 -28.18 4.49
CA TYR A 511 35.48 -28.82 4.04
C TYR A 511 35.27 -30.28 3.58
N LYS A 512 34.41 -31.06 4.24
CA LYS A 512 34.11 -32.46 3.83
C LYS A 512 33.39 -32.56 2.49
N VAL A 513 32.68 -31.51 2.04
CA VAL A 513 32.08 -31.49 0.69
C VAL A 513 33.18 -31.61 -0.36
N PHE A 514 34.29 -30.91 -0.17
CA PHE A 514 35.42 -30.94 -1.08
C PHE A 514 36.24 -32.22 -0.96
N GLN A 515 36.33 -32.83 0.22
CA GLN A 515 36.91 -34.18 0.35
C GLN A 515 36.11 -35.23 -0.43
N LEU A 516 34.77 -35.18 -0.34
CA LEU A 516 33.89 -36.06 -1.10
C LEU A 516 34.10 -35.92 -2.62
N LEU A 517 34.26 -34.69 -3.11
CA LEU A 517 34.51 -34.41 -4.52
C LEU A 517 35.93 -34.82 -4.96
N LEU A 518 36.94 -34.67 -4.11
CA LEU A 518 38.31 -35.09 -4.39
C LEU A 518 38.42 -36.62 -4.59
N GLN A 519 37.52 -37.41 -4.00
CA GLN A 519 37.46 -38.86 -4.19
C GLN A 519 36.81 -39.30 -5.50
N LYS A 520 36.17 -38.38 -6.25
CA LYS A 520 35.52 -38.69 -7.53
C LYS A 520 36.48 -38.52 -8.70
N GLU A 521 36.45 -39.48 -9.63
CA GLU A 521 37.23 -39.43 -10.88
C GLU A 521 36.87 -38.19 -11.71
N ALA A 522 35.57 -37.97 -11.96
CA ALA A 522 35.07 -36.77 -12.63
C ALA A 522 34.65 -35.71 -11.60
N SER A 523 35.38 -34.59 -11.57
CA SER A 523 35.03 -33.42 -10.75
C SER A 523 34.07 -32.51 -11.52
N PRO A 524 33.05 -31.92 -10.86
CA PRO A 524 32.26 -30.86 -11.48
C PRO A 524 33.14 -29.67 -11.84
N LYS A 525 32.76 -28.89 -12.86
CA LYS A 525 33.43 -27.65 -13.23
C LYS A 525 33.04 -26.50 -12.31
N LYS A 526 31.77 -26.46 -11.88
CA LYS A 526 31.25 -25.42 -10.98
C LYS A 526 30.46 -26.00 -9.81
N ILE A 527 30.60 -25.40 -8.64
CA ILE A 527 29.85 -25.75 -7.42
C ILE A 527 29.08 -24.51 -6.98
N LEU A 528 27.75 -24.62 -6.89
CA LEU A 528 26.87 -23.55 -6.43
C LEU A 528 26.45 -23.81 -4.98
N VAL A 529 26.77 -22.88 -4.09
CA VAL A 529 26.55 -23.00 -2.64
C VAL A 529 25.44 -22.06 -2.23
N PHE A 530 24.24 -22.60 -1.99
CA PHE A 530 23.09 -21.84 -1.53
C PHE A 530 23.03 -21.88 0.01
N SER A 531 23.46 -20.82 0.70
CA SER A 531 23.64 -20.78 2.17
C SER A 531 23.59 -19.35 2.73
N ASP A 532 23.61 -19.20 4.06
CA ASP A 532 23.78 -17.92 4.77
C ASP A 532 25.24 -17.48 4.96
N MET A 533 26.19 -18.27 4.42
CA MET A 533 27.63 -18.07 4.45
C MET A 533 28.27 -18.19 5.85
N GLN A 534 27.55 -18.70 6.85
CA GLN A 534 28.05 -18.89 8.22
C GLN A 534 28.62 -20.30 8.41
N PHE A 535 29.79 -20.56 7.82
CA PHE A 535 30.42 -21.89 7.88
C PHE A 535 31.16 -22.13 9.20
N ALA A 536 31.04 -23.35 9.74
CA ALA A 536 31.78 -23.77 10.93
C ALA A 536 33.30 -23.86 10.67
N PRO A 537 34.16 -23.84 11.71
CA PRO A 537 35.61 -23.96 11.55
C PRO A 537 35.99 -25.24 10.80
N ALA A 538 36.87 -25.10 9.80
CA ALA A 538 37.46 -26.22 9.07
C ALA A 538 38.75 -26.78 9.73
N GLY A 539 39.13 -26.25 10.89
CA GLY A 539 40.44 -26.47 11.52
C GLY A 539 41.47 -25.41 11.09
N GLY A 540 42.23 -24.87 12.05
CA GLY A 540 43.20 -23.78 11.83
C GLY A 540 42.61 -22.36 11.93
N ASN A 541 43.46 -21.34 11.80
CA ASN A 541 43.10 -19.92 11.90
C ASN A 541 42.98 -19.26 10.51
N THR A 542 42.25 -19.88 9.58
CA THR A 542 42.13 -19.45 8.17
C THR A 542 40.70 -19.61 7.63
N THR A 543 40.39 -18.98 6.50
CA THR A 543 39.06 -19.09 5.88
C THR A 543 38.86 -20.43 5.18
N VAL A 544 37.59 -20.82 5.07
CA VAL A 544 37.17 -22.06 4.40
C VAL A 544 37.67 -22.13 2.95
N LEU A 545 37.60 -21.02 2.21
CA LEU A 545 38.11 -20.95 0.83
C LEU A 545 39.61 -21.24 0.76
N ARG A 546 40.43 -20.61 1.61
CA ARG A 546 41.89 -20.80 1.63
C ARG A 546 42.26 -22.25 1.93
N GLN A 547 41.54 -22.88 2.87
CA GLN A 547 41.75 -24.29 3.19
C GLN A 547 41.41 -25.21 2.00
N ILE A 548 40.31 -24.94 1.28
CA ILE A 548 39.93 -25.70 0.09
C ILE A 548 40.99 -25.57 -1.00
N GLN A 549 41.44 -24.34 -1.28
CA GLN A 549 42.50 -24.06 -2.26
C GLN A 549 43.79 -24.84 -1.96
N GLU A 550 44.21 -24.88 -0.69
CA GLU A 550 45.37 -25.64 -0.25
C GLU A 550 45.19 -27.16 -0.42
N ASN A 551 44.02 -27.71 -0.10
CA ASN A 551 43.76 -29.14 -0.28
C ASN A 551 43.83 -29.56 -1.75
N TYR A 552 43.24 -28.78 -2.66
CA TYR A 552 43.27 -29.08 -4.10
C TYR A 552 44.68 -28.97 -4.66
N ARG A 553 45.44 -27.96 -4.19
CA ARG A 553 46.86 -27.81 -4.50
C ARG A 553 47.66 -29.02 -4.07
N ARG A 554 47.47 -29.50 -2.83
CA ARG A 554 48.13 -30.72 -2.32
C ARG A 554 47.73 -31.99 -3.07
N ALA A 555 46.47 -32.08 -3.49
CA ALA A 555 45.98 -33.21 -4.28
C ALA A 555 46.43 -33.16 -5.76
N GLY A 556 47.06 -32.08 -6.22
CA GLY A 556 47.46 -31.90 -7.61
C GLY A 556 46.28 -31.81 -8.58
N ARG A 557 45.09 -31.41 -8.10
CA ARG A 557 43.86 -31.30 -8.91
C ARG A 557 43.45 -29.84 -9.07
N ALA A 558 42.91 -29.50 -10.24
CA ALA A 558 42.29 -28.18 -10.46
C ALA A 558 41.03 -28.04 -9.59
N MET A 559 40.90 -26.90 -8.91
CA MET A 559 39.72 -26.59 -8.10
C MET A 559 38.55 -26.19 -9.01
N PRO A 560 37.33 -26.73 -8.79
CA PRO A 560 36.13 -26.24 -9.45
C PRO A 560 35.88 -24.76 -9.13
N GLU A 561 35.26 -24.03 -10.07
CA GLU A 561 34.79 -22.67 -9.79
C GLU A 561 33.71 -22.72 -8.70
N LEU A 562 33.82 -21.82 -7.72
CA LEU A 562 32.97 -21.81 -6.56
C LEU A 562 32.05 -20.59 -6.57
N VAL A 563 30.74 -20.83 -6.63
CA VAL A 563 29.73 -19.79 -6.58
C VAL A 563 29.13 -19.76 -5.17
N PHE A 564 29.49 -18.76 -4.39
CA PHE A 564 28.83 -18.47 -3.12
C PHE A 564 27.56 -17.68 -3.38
N TRP A 565 26.41 -18.28 -3.08
CA TRP A 565 25.11 -17.68 -3.27
C TRP A 565 24.45 -17.38 -1.92
N ASN A 566 24.54 -16.13 -1.48
CA ASN A 566 24.04 -15.72 -0.18
C ASN A 566 22.51 -15.56 -0.17
N LEU A 567 21.86 -16.26 0.76
CA LEU A 567 20.41 -16.27 0.95
C LEU A 567 19.95 -15.50 2.20
N ARG A 568 20.85 -15.08 3.09
CA ARG A 568 20.52 -14.43 4.36
C ARG A 568 21.46 -13.26 4.65
N GLY A 569 20.91 -12.21 5.24
CA GLY A 569 21.68 -11.01 5.58
C GLY A 569 22.60 -11.31 6.75
N THR A 570 23.87 -11.52 6.47
CA THR A 570 24.95 -11.76 7.43
C THR A 570 26.12 -10.80 7.10
N SER A 571 27.01 -10.58 8.06
CA SER A 571 28.18 -9.70 7.88
C SER A 571 29.39 -10.47 7.39
N GLY A 572 30.15 -9.83 6.51
CA GLY A 572 31.44 -10.30 6.00
C GLY A 572 31.35 -11.12 4.70
N ALA A 573 32.49 -11.68 4.29
CA ALA A 573 32.62 -12.35 3.00
C ALA A 573 33.43 -13.66 3.07
N PRO A 574 33.00 -14.72 2.34
CA PRO A 574 33.74 -15.97 2.25
C PRO A 574 34.97 -15.87 1.32
N ALA A 575 35.06 -14.82 0.50
CA ALA A 575 36.11 -14.58 -0.47
C ALA A 575 36.39 -13.08 -0.64
N LEU A 576 37.59 -12.74 -1.09
CA LEU A 576 37.96 -11.39 -1.47
C LEU A 576 37.57 -11.10 -2.93
N ALA A 577 37.48 -9.82 -3.28
CA ALA A 577 37.21 -9.33 -4.63
C ALA A 577 38.26 -9.81 -5.66
N THR A 578 39.45 -10.18 -5.20
CA THR A 578 40.59 -10.64 -6.00
C THR A 578 40.70 -12.17 -6.09
N ASP A 579 39.83 -12.93 -5.42
CA ASP A 579 39.93 -14.39 -5.40
C ASP A 579 39.45 -14.98 -6.73
N GLU A 580 40.40 -15.47 -7.54
CA GLU A 580 40.12 -16.17 -8.79
C GLU A 580 39.47 -17.54 -8.54
N GLY A 581 38.67 -17.99 -9.51
CA GLY A 581 37.84 -19.18 -9.44
C GLY A 581 36.62 -19.05 -8.50
N VAL A 582 36.24 -17.84 -8.10
CA VAL A 582 35.14 -17.60 -7.15
C VAL A 582 34.16 -16.55 -7.67
N VAL A 583 32.87 -16.77 -7.44
CA VAL A 583 31.79 -15.85 -7.77
C VAL A 583 30.93 -15.60 -6.53
N LEU A 584 30.63 -14.32 -6.24
CA LEU A 584 29.79 -13.89 -5.13
C LEU A 584 28.46 -13.36 -5.66
N ILE A 585 27.34 -14.03 -5.36
CA ILE A 585 25.99 -13.63 -5.78
C ILE A 585 25.05 -13.67 -4.57
N SER A 586 23.96 -12.92 -4.59
CA SER A 586 22.92 -13.03 -3.56
C SER A 586 21.51 -12.72 -4.04
N GLY A 587 20.54 -13.05 -3.19
CA GLY A 587 19.11 -12.88 -3.44
C GLY A 587 18.44 -14.14 -3.97
N PHE A 588 17.18 -14.03 -4.39
CA PHE A 588 16.33 -15.20 -4.68
C PHE A 588 15.95 -15.34 -6.15
N SER A 589 16.58 -14.54 -7.02
CA SER A 589 16.21 -14.43 -8.42
C SER A 589 16.81 -15.56 -9.25
N SER A 590 15.95 -16.39 -9.85
CA SER A 590 16.39 -17.41 -10.82
C SER A 590 17.10 -16.83 -12.04
N ARG A 591 16.85 -15.56 -12.38
CA ARG A 591 17.49 -14.91 -13.54
C ARG A 591 18.98 -14.65 -13.31
N MET A 592 19.39 -14.53 -12.06
CA MET A 592 20.81 -14.37 -11.69
C MET A 592 21.64 -15.63 -12.01
N LEU A 593 21.01 -16.80 -12.26
CA LEU A 593 21.73 -17.99 -12.72
C LEU A 593 22.38 -17.79 -14.10
N LYS A 594 21.89 -16.83 -14.90
CA LYS A 594 22.53 -16.46 -16.17
C LYS A 594 23.96 -15.94 -15.95
N LEU A 595 24.21 -15.27 -14.82
CA LEU A 595 25.57 -14.85 -14.48
C LEU A 595 26.44 -16.08 -14.32
N VAL A 596 25.98 -17.12 -13.63
CA VAL A 596 26.76 -18.35 -13.42
C VAL A 596 27.07 -19.09 -14.74
N THR A 597 26.17 -19.05 -15.72
CA THR A 597 26.40 -19.65 -17.05
C THR A 597 27.43 -18.91 -17.89
N GLU A 598 27.56 -17.59 -17.73
CA GLU A 598 28.32 -16.71 -18.62
C GLU A 598 29.53 -16.02 -17.96
N SER A 599 29.67 -16.07 -16.63
CA SER A 599 30.65 -15.28 -15.88
C SER A 599 32.07 -15.78 -15.99
N GLY A 600 33.01 -14.82 -15.96
CA GLY A 600 34.44 -15.04 -15.77
C GLY A 600 34.80 -15.43 -14.32
N PRO A 601 36.08 -15.73 -14.06
CA PRO A 601 36.50 -16.48 -12.88
C PRO A 601 36.51 -15.70 -11.55
N ASP A 602 36.14 -14.42 -11.48
CA ASP A 602 36.30 -13.62 -10.25
C ASP A 602 35.03 -12.83 -9.83
N PRO A 603 34.92 -12.41 -8.55
CA PRO A 603 33.72 -11.75 -8.03
C PRO A 603 33.38 -10.40 -8.67
N LEU A 604 34.40 -9.62 -9.07
CA LEU A 604 34.16 -8.31 -9.69
C LEU A 604 33.69 -8.43 -11.12
N ALA A 605 34.16 -9.44 -11.86
CA ALA A 605 33.65 -9.76 -13.18
C ALA A 605 32.14 -10.08 -13.12
N ALA A 606 31.72 -10.86 -12.12
CA ALA A 606 30.31 -11.19 -11.91
C ALA A 606 29.46 -9.94 -11.58
N LEU A 607 29.95 -9.06 -10.71
CA LEU A 607 29.30 -7.76 -10.44
C LEU A 607 29.20 -6.92 -11.71
N SER A 608 30.32 -6.74 -12.43
CA SER A 608 30.37 -5.94 -13.65
C SER A 608 29.38 -6.45 -14.70
N GLN A 609 29.28 -7.77 -14.86
CA GLN A 609 28.34 -8.38 -15.78
C GLN A 609 26.88 -8.19 -15.35
N ALA A 610 26.59 -8.29 -14.04
CA ALA A 610 25.25 -8.02 -13.52
C ALA A 610 24.78 -6.59 -13.82
N LEU A 611 25.72 -5.63 -13.80
CA LEU A 611 25.47 -4.23 -14.12
C LEU A 611 25.45 -3.93 -15.63
N ASP A 612 25.95 -4.84 -16.46
CA ASP A 612 25.96 -4.72 -17.91
C ASP A 612 24.61 -5.14 -18.51
N ASN A 613 23.59 -4.37 -18.16
CA ASN A 613 22.25 -4.53 -18.72
C ASN A 613 21.68 -3.17 -19.19
N PRO A 614 20.76 -3.16 -20.17
CA PRO A 614 20.25 -1.93 -20.77
C PRO A 614 19.60 -0.95 -19.79
N LEU A 615 19.08 -1.44 -18.65
CA LEU A 615 18.46 -0.61 -17.63
C LEU A 615 19.51 0.12 -16.79
N CYS A 616 20.52 -0.60 -16.30
CA CYS A 616 21.62 -0.02 -15.52
C CYS A 616 22.45 0.96 -16.36
N ALA A 617 22.61 0.74 -17.67
CA ALA A 617 23.30 1.66 -18.57
C ALA A 617 22.63 3.04 -18.70
N LYS A 618 21.32 3.16 -18.41
CA LYS A 618 20.59 4.43 -18.45
C LYS A 618 20.76 5.27 -17.18
N GLY A 619 21.20 4.65 -16.08
CA GLY A 619 21.33 5.33 -14.79
C GLY A 619 22.44 6.39 -14.83
N ARG A 620 22.17 7.60 -14.35
CA ARG A 620 23.15 8.70 -14.33
C ARG A 620 23.24 9.35 -12.95
N VAL A 621 24.46 9.58 -12.46
CA VAL A 621 24.69 10.40 -11.26
C VAL A 621 24.80 11.85 -11.67
N ILE A 622 24.10 12.75 -10.99
CA ILE A 622 24.09 14.18 -11.30
C ILE A 622 25.10 14.89 -10.40
N GLN A 623 26.10 15.51 -11.01
CA GLN A 623 27.15 16.27 -10.31
C GLN A 623 27.21 17.74 -10.72
N ASP A 624 26.69 18.08 -11.91
CA ASP A 624 26.70 19.46 -12.40
C ASP A 624 25.78 20.35 -11.56
N PRO A 625 26.30 21.40 -10.90
CA PRO A 625 25.49 22.29 -10.08
C PRO A 625 24.38 23.01 -10.86
N ALA A 626 24.55 23.24 -12.18
CA ALA A 626 23.51 23.86 -13.00
C ALA A 626 22.33 22.89 -13.24
N GLU A 627 22.60 21.65 -13.66
CA GLU A 627 21.59 20.60 -13.78
C GLU A 627 20.91 20.30 -12.43
N VAL A 628 21.66 20.27 -11.31
CA VAL A 628 21.08 20.14 -9.95
C VAL A 628 20.10 21.28 -9.68
N ARG A 629 20.50 22.54 -9.89
CA ARG A 629 19.61 23.68 -9.69
C ARG A 629 18.37 23.60 -10.57
N GLN A 630 18.50 23.18 -11.82
CA GLN A 630 17.37 23.03 -12.74
C GLN A 630 16.39 21.94 -12.28
N LEU A 631 16.90 20.78 -11.87
CA LEU A 631 16.09 19.66 -11.36
C LEU A 631 15.38 20.03 -10.04
N MET A 632 16.07 20.79 -9.18
CA MET A 632 15.55 21.20 -7.87
C MET A 632 14.62 22.41 -7.92
N ALA A 633 14.76 23.27 -8.94
CA ALA A 633 13.92 24.46 -9.09
C ALA A 633 12.45 24.09 -9.32
N GLY A 634 12.16 22.88 -9.83
CA GLY A 634 10.81 22.48 -10.24
C GLY A 634 10.24 23.41 -11.32
N PRO A 635 8.97 23.27 -11.73
CA PRO A 635 8.32 24.29 -12.53
C PRO A 635 8.24 25.62 -11.75
N TRP A 636 8.62 26.72 -12.41
CA TRP A 636 8.84 28.09 -11.88
C TRP A 636 7.60 28.83 -11.36
N GLN A 637 6.50 28.14 -11.10
CA GLN A 637 5.34 28.67 -10.38
C GLN A 637 4.71 27.50 -9.62
N ALA A 638 4.50 27.67 -8.31
CA ALA A 638 3.53 26.84 -7.61
C ALA A 638 2.24 26.90 -8.42
N VAL A 639 1.71 25.75 -8.84
CA VAL A 639 0.41 25.68 -9.49
C VAL A 639 -0.63 26.02 -8.41
N HIS A 640 -0.76 27.31 -8.15
CA HIS A 640 -1.67 28.02 -7.24
C HIS A 640 -1.95 27.32 -5.91
N THR A 641 -1.25 27.76 -4.85
CA THR A 641 -1.67 27.45 -3.49
C THR A 641 -3.03 28.10 -3.22
N PHE A 642 -3.98 27.31 -2.70
CA PHE A 642 -5.30 27.79 -2.26
C PHE A 642 -5.23 28.93 -1.22
N ALA A 643 -4.05 29.18 -0.64
CA ALA A 643 -3.81 30.25 0.33
C ALA A 643 -3.84 31.65 -0.29
N ALA A 644 -3.45 31.81 -1.56
CA ALA A 644 -3.31 33.14 -2.17
C ALA A 644 -4.66 33.86 -2.37
N GLU A 645 -5.78 33.14 -2.50
CA GLU A 645 -7.12 33.74 -2.60
C GLU A 645 -7.66 34.23 -1.24
N VAL A 646 -7.15 33.71 -0.11
CA VAL A 646 -7.59 34.12 1.24
C VAL A 646 -6.86 35.39 1.67
N GLU A 647 -5.58 35.53 1.32
CA GLU A 647 -4.82 36.74 1.67
C GLU A 647 -5.12 37.93 0.74
N ALA A 648 -5.54 37.67 -0.51
CA ALA A 648 -5.89 38.73 -1.46
C ALA A 648 -7.25 39.41 -1.18
N SER A 649 -8.14 38.80 -0.36
CA SER A 649 -9.42 39.43 0.00
C SER A 649 -9.35 40.31 1.26
N ASP A 650 -8.29 40.20 2.06
CA ASP A 650 -8.18 40.85 3.37
C ASP A 650 -7.19 42.02 3.40
N ALA A 651 -6.60 42.39 2.26
CA ALA A 651 -5.59 43.45 2.18
C ALA A 651 -6.03 44.63 1.28
N GLN A 652 -6.85 45.54 1.83
CA GLN A 652 -6.66 46.99 1.63
C GLN A 652 -7.52 47.79 2.63
N PRO A 653 -6.91 48.49 3.60
CA PRO A 653 -7.58 49.54 4.37
C PRO A 653 -7.62 50.85 3.59
N ASP A 654 -8.77 51.52 3.66
CA ASP A 654 -9.05 52.86 3.13
C ASP A 654 -7.97 53.89 3.51
N GLN A 655 -7.46 54.64 2.51
CA GLN A 655 -6.98 56.01 2.70
C GLN A 655 -7.31 56.90 1.50
N VAL A 656 -7.82 58.09 1.84
CA VAL A 656 -8.36 59.16 0.99
C VAL A 656 -7.25 60.12 0.53
N ALA A 657 -7.27 60.60 -0.72
CA ALA A 657 -7.10 62.02 -1.12
C ALA A 657 -6.98 62.21 -2.65
N GLU A 658 -7.39 63.40 -3.10
CA GLU A 658 -7.72 63.91 -4.45
C GLU A 658 -6.56 64.05 -5.46
N HIS A 659 -6.83 63.82 -6.76
CA HIS A 659 -6.84 64.88 -7.81
C HIS A 659 -7.12 64.36 -9.24
N ASP A 660 -7.70 65.27 -10.04
CA ASP A 660 -8.32 65.15 -11.36
C ASP A 660 -7.42 64.78 -12.56
N VAL A 661 -7.96 63.95 -13.47
CA VAL A 661 -7.74 64.06 -14.94
C VAL A 661 -9.01 63.56 -15.69
N PRO A 662 -9.52 64.25 -16.74
CA PRO A 662 -10.75 63.88 -17.44
C PRO A 662 -10.57 62.74 -18.48
N ALA A 663 -11.65 61.98 -18.66
CA ALA A 663 -11.77 60.75 -19.44
C ALA A 663 -11.59 60.88 -20.97
N PRO A 664 -11.29 59.75 -21.64
CA PRO A 664 -11.93 59.41 -22.89
C PRO A 664 -12.94 58.28 -22.70
N ALA A 665 -14.12 58.46 -23.28
CA ALA A 665 -15.29 57.60 -23.19
C ALA A 665 -14.99 56.11 -23.49
N ARG A 666 -15.23 55.24 -22.49
CA ARG A 666 -15.33 53.78 -22.67
C ARG A 666 -16.76 53.33 -22.38
N LYS A 667 -17.38 52.69 -23.38
CA LYS A 667 -18.63 51.93 -23.22
C LYS A 667 -18.45 50.92 -22.09
N GLN A 668 -19.29 51.01 -21.06
CA GLN A 668 -19.25 50.10 -19.90
C GLN A 668 -19.51 48.65 -20.35
N PRO A 669 -18.62 47.70 -20.02
CA PRO A 669 -18.96 46.29 -20.11
C PRO A 669 -19.97 45.94 -19.01
N SER A 670 -21.12 45.46 -19.45
CA SER A 670 -22.18 44.87 -18.63
C SER A 670 -21.67 43.73 -17.75
N THR A 671 -21.45 43.95 -16.45
CA THR A 671 -21.31 42.83 -15.52
C THR A 671 -22.64 42.09 -15.40
N PRO A 672 -22.67 40.75 -15.56
CA PRO A 672 -23.87 39.96 -15.27
C PRO A 672 -24.20 40.09 -13.78
N ARG A 673 -25.49 40.22 -13.44
CA ARG A 673 -25.95 40.35 -12.05
C ARG A 673 -26.13 38.95 -11.46
N THR A 674 -25.46 38.69 -10.34
CA THR A 674 -25.52 37.42 -9.60
C THR A 674 -26.22 37.65 -8.26
N LEU A 675 -27.23 36.86 -7.96
CA LEU A 675 -27.95 36.92 -6.69
C LEU A 675 -27.91 35.55 -6.00
N THR A 676 -27.39 35.52 -4.77
CA THR A 676 -27.28 34.30 -3.95
C THR A 676 -28.21 34.40 -2.76
N THR A 677 -28.99 33.35 -2.51
CA THR A 677 -29.89 33.25 -1.36
C THR A 677 -29.69 31.93 -0.64
N GLN A 678 -29.80 31.94 0.69
CA GLN A 678 -29.78 30.73 1.49
C GLN A 678 -31.18 30.10 1.49
N LEU A 679 -31.30 28.95 0.82
CA LEU A 679 -32.54 28.20 0.84
C LEU A 679 -32.77 27.52 2.18
N ALA A 680 -31.70 27.09 2.86
CA ALA A 680 -31.81 26.19 4.00
C ALA A 680 -30.53 26.12 4.86
N THR A 681 -30.69 25.81 6.16
CA THR A 681 -29.59 25.54 7.11
C THR A 681 -29.65 24.09 7.58
N LEU A 682 -28.57 23.36 7.39
CA LEU A 682 -28.34 21.99 7.82
C LEU A 682 -27.86 21.96 9.29
N PRO A 683 -28.37 21.06 10.14
CA PRO A 683 -28.13 21.07 11.57
C PRO A 683 -26.80 20.42 11.98
N CYS A 684 -26.14 19.67 11.08
CA CYS A 684 -24.80 19.13 11.33
C CYS A 684 -24.16 18.54 10.06
N ARG A 685 -22.84 18.29 10.12
CA ARG A 685 -22.06 17.60 9.07
C ARG A 685 -22.60 16.22 8.67
N VAL A 686 -23.37 15.55 9.54
CA VAL A 686 -24.04 14.27 9.20
C VAL A 686 -25.25 14.50 8.28
N ALA A 687 -25.96 15.63 8.43
CA ALA A 687 -27.04 16.02 7.54
C ALA A 687 -26.50 16.44 6.17
N GLU A 688 -25.37 17.16 6.15
CA GLU A 688 -24.58 17.46 4.95
C GLU A 688 -24.20 16.18 4.20
N ALA A 689 -23.58 15.21 4.88
CA ALA A 689 -23.21 13.93 4.27
C ALA A 689 -24.41 13.09 3.78
N ALA A 690 -25.58 13.22 4.44
CA ALA A 690 -26.81 12.53 4.04
C ALA A 690 -27.49 13.18 2.82
N LEU A 691 -27.37 14.50 2.68
CA LEU A 691 -27.84 15.26 1.53
C LEU A 691 -26.94 15.02 0.30
N VAL A 692 -25.62 14.95 0.52
CA VAL A 692 -24.58 14.74 -0.51
C VAL A 692 -24.38 13.25 -0.89
N GLY A 693 -24.88 12.31 -0.07
CA GLY A 693 -24.64 10.86 -0.20
C GLY A 693 -25.15 10.17 -1.49
N LYS A 694 -24.63 8.96 -1.75
CA LYS A 694 -24.76 8.17 -3.01
C LYS A 694 -24.61 9.03 -4.29
N GLY A 695 -23.54 9.81 -4.32
CA GLY A 695 -23.03 10.43 -5.55
C GLY A 695 -23.71 11.73 -5.98
N GLY A 696 -24.28 12.51 -5.06
CA GLY A 696 -24.92 13.79 -5.40
C GLY A 696 -26.28 13.69 -6.10
N GLN A 697 -26.83 12.48 -6.28
CA GLN A 697 -28.10 12.25 -6.98
C GLN A 697 -29.27 13.05 -6.39
N LYS A 698 -29.36 13.19 -5.05
CA LYS A 698 -30.42 13.97 -4.40
C LYS A 698 -30.30 15.47 -4.66
N ILE A 699 -29.08 16.00 -4.64
CA ILE A 699 -28.80 17.41 -4.97
C ILE A 699 -29.08 17.65 -6.46
N GLN A 700 -28.75 16.69 -7.33
CA GLN A 700 -29.03 16.78 -8.76
C GLN A 700 -30.53 16.73 -9.07
N GLN A 701 -31.30 15.87 -8.40
CA GLN A 701 -32.77 15.83 -8.49
C GLN A 701 -33.41 17.13 -7.98
N LEU A 702 -32.95 17.63 -6.83
CA LEU A 702 -33.41 18.90 -6.27
C LEU A 702 -33.06 20.08 -7.20
N ARG A 703 -31.85 20.08 -7.77
CA ARG A 703 -31.40 21.08 -8.74
C ARG A 703 -32.29 21.08 -9.98
N GLN A 704 -32.58 19.91 -10.54
CA GLN A 704 -33.43 19.79 -11.72
C GLN A 704 -34.85 20.30 -11.42
N LEU A 705 -35.45 19.88 -10.31
CA LEU A 705 -36.79 20.30 -9.91
C LEU A 705 -36.90 21.81 -9.67
N LEU A 706 -35.91 22.41 -8.99
CA LEU A 706 -35.88 23.85 -8.74
C LEU A 706 -35.55 24.64 -10.02
N HIS A 707 -34.70 24.10 -10.90
CA HIS A 707 -34.39 24.69 -12.21
C HIS A 707 -35.62 24.71 -13.13
N ASP A 708 -36.33 23.59 -13.25
CA ASP A 708 -37.53 23.48 -14.09
C ASP A 708 -38.62 24.44 -13.61
N ARG A 709 -38.73 24.66 -12.30
CA ARG A 709 -39.67 25.64 -11.74
C ARG A 709 -39.22 27.08 -11.97
N LEU A 710 -37.93 27.39 -11.79
CA LEU A 710 -37.39 28.70 -12.16
C LEU A 710 -37.61 29.00 -13.66
N CYS A 711 -37.49 28.01 -14.54
CA CYS A 711 -37.79 28.16 -15.97
C CYS A 711 -39.29 28.32 -16.28
N HIS A 712 -40.17 28.02 -15.32
CA HIS A 712 -41.61 28.25 -15.43
C HIS A 712 -41.99 29.64 -14.91
N GLU A 713 -41.33 30.13 -13.85
CA GLU A 713 -41.56 31.46 -13.27
C GLU A 713 -40.80 32.57 -14.04
N LEU A 714 -39.71 32.22 -14.70
CA LEU A 714 -38.86 33.10 -15.50
C LEU A 714 -38.82 32.58 -16.94
N ASP A 715 -38.95 33.46 -17.94
CA ASP A 715 -38.87 33.09 -19.36
C ASP A 715 -37.65 32.19 -19.64
N ALA A 716 -37.92 31.01 -20.20
CA ALA A 716 -36.96 29.96 -20.44
C ALA A 716 -35.87 30.43 -21.43
N GLY A 717 -34.73 30.91 -20.92
CA GLY A 717 -33.54 31.09 -21.76
C GLY A 717 -32.45 32.08 -21.34
N ARG A 718 -32.52 32.77 -20.19
CA ARG A 718 -31.52 33.83 -19.87
C ARG A 718 -30.95 33.85 -18.45
N PHE A 719 -30.86 32.71 -17.75
CA PHE A 719 -30.16 32.65 -16.47
C PHE A 719 -29.38 31.34 -16.27
N ARG A 720 -28.33 31.39 -15.45
CA ARG A 720 -27.58 30.24 -14.93
C ARG A 720 -27.98 30.03 -13.47
N PHE A 721 -28.19 28.77 -13.09
CA PHE A 721 -28.59 28.38 -11.73
C PHE A 721 -27.69 27.30 -11.15
N TRP A 722 -27.28 27.51 -9.90
CA TRP A 722 -26.53 26.52 -9.12
C TRP A 722 -27.00 26.44 -7.67
N LEU A 723 -26.84 25.22 -7.12
CA LEU A 723 -27.04 24.92 -5.71
C LEU A 723 -25.70 24.50 -5.13
N ASP A 724 -25.29 25.14 -4.04
CA ASP A 724 -24.05 24.83 -3.33
C ASP A 724 -24.34 24.55 -1.85
N VAL A 725 -23.50 23.73 -1.22
CA VAL A 725 -23.59 23.44 0.22
C VAL A 725 -22.33 23.97 0.88
N ARG A 726 -22.45 25.02 1.70
CA ARG A 726 -21.32 25.69 2.38
C ARG A 726 -21.57 25.80 3.86
N ASP A 727 -20.64 25.35 4.70
CA ASP A 727 -20.68 25.55 6.16
C ASP A 727 -22.04 25.27 6.81
N CYS A 728 -22.65 24.16 6.39
CA CYS A 728 -23.99 23.75 6.81
C CYS A 728 -25.16 24.61 6.26
N SER A 729 -24.99 25.33 5.16
CA SER A 729 -26.05 26.06 4.45
C SER A 729 -26.23 25.53 3.03
N LEU A 730 -27.47 25.48 2.53
CA LEU A 730 -27.79 25.21 1.13
C LEU A 730 -28.08 26.55 0.45
N LEU A 731 -27.18 26.97 -0.43
CA LEU A 731 -27.26 28.24 -1.15
C LEU A 731 -27.75 28.00 -2.58
N ALA A 732 -28.68 28.83 -3.03
CA ALA A 732 -29.08 28.94 -4.42
C ALA A 732 -28.57 30.24 -4.99
N THR A 733 -27.92 30.16 -6.14
CA THR A 733 -27.48 31.34 -6.86
C THR A 733 -28.03 31.34 -8.26
N VAL A 734 -28.52 32.51 -8.67
CA VAL A 734 -29.04 32.78 -10.02
C VAL A 734 -28.20 33.90 -10.62
N GLU A 735 -27.70 33.69 -11.84
CA GLU A 735 -26.98 34.68 -12.63
C GLU A 735 -27.78 34.96 -13.90
N ALA A 736 -28.21 36.20 -14.10
CA ALA A 736 -29.03 36.57 -15.25
C ALA A 736 -28.23 37.34 -16.31
N ALA A 737 -28.44 37.02 -17.59
CA ALA A 737 -27.97 37.84 -18.70
C ALA A 737 -28.92 39.06 -18.87
N LYS A 738 -28.35 40.24 -19.14
CA LYS A 738 -29.06 41.53 -19.03
C LYS A 738 -30.46 41.58 -19.69
N THR A 739 -31.35 42.30 -19.00
CA THR A 739 -32.65 42.91 -19.39
C THR A 739 -33.84 41.99 -19.71
N SER A 740 -34.31 41.20 -18.73
CA SER A 740 -35.70 40.71 -18.77
C SER A 740 -36.40 40.54 -17.42
N PHE A 741 -35.69 40.54 -16.29
CA PHE A 741 -36.30 40.33 -14.96
C PHE A 741 -35.89 41.40 -13.96
N GLY A 742 -36.86 41.93 -13.21
CA GLY A 742 -36.61 42.83 -12.08
C GLY A 742 -36.04 42.08 -10.88
N GLU A 743 -35.26 42.77 -10.04
CA GLU A 743 -34.70 42.21 -8.80
C GLU A 743 -35.79 41.64 -7.89
N GLN A 744 -36.95 42.32 -7.84
CA GLN A 744 -38.13 41.86 -7.11
C GLN A 744 -38.68 40.53 -7.65
N GLN A 745 -38.74 40.33 -8.98
CA GLN A 745 -39.21 39.07 -9.58
C GLN A 745 -38.27 37.90 -9.28
N LEU A 746 -36.96 38.14 -9.26
CA LEU A 746 -35.96 37.16 -8.83
C LEU A 746 -36.13 36.82 -7.35
N HIS A 747 -36.37 37.83 -6.51
CA HIS A 747 -36.59 37.65 -5.09
C HIS A 747 -37.86 36.83 -4.80
N ASP A 748 -38.96 37.15 -5.49
CA ASP A 748 -40.25 36.47 -5.36
C ASP A 748 -40.16 35.02 -5.88
N ALA A 749 -39.50 34.80 -7.01
CA ALA A 749 -39.27 33.45 -7.55
C ALA A 749 -38.44 32.59 -6.58
N LEU A 750 -37.35 33.15 -6.01
CA LEU A 750 -36.52 32.46 -5.01
C LEU A 750 -37.29 32.19 -3.71
N ALA A 751 -38.17 33.09 -3.29
CA ALA A 751 -39.04 32.90 -2.14
C ALA A 751 -40.07 31.77 -2.37
N GLN A 752 -40.67 31.68 -3.56
CA GLN A 752 -41.62 30.63 -3.92
C GLN A 752 -40.97 29.24 -4.07
N LEU A 753 -39.72 29.18 -4.56
CA LEU A 753 -38.95 27.93 -4.64
C LEU A 753 -38.76 27.26 -3.27
N LYS A 754 -38.63 28.06 -2.21
CA LYS A 754 -38.47 27.58 -0.83
C LYS A 754 -39.66 26.74 -0.36
N ALA A 755 -40.87 27.09 -0.79
CA ALA A 755 -42.10 26.37 -0.44
C ALA A 755 -42.24 24.99 -1.13
N HIS A 756 -41.47 24.76 -2.19
CA HIS A 756 -41.59 23.57 -3.06
C HIS A 756 -40.47 22.54 -2.85
N ILE A 757 -39.55 22.76 -1.91
CA ILE A 757 -38.53 21.78 -1.55
C ILE A 757 -39.25 20.52 -0.98
N PRO A 758 -39.08 19.33 -1.60
CA PRO A 758 -39.86 18.15 -1.21
C PRO A 758 -39.64 17.78 0.25
N ARG A 759 -40.73 17.53 0.99
CA ARG A 759 -40.67 17.13 2.41
C ARG A 759 -39.79 15.88 2.65
N SER A 760 -39.65 15.02 1.65
CA SER A 760 -38.75 13.85 1.64
C SER A 760 -37.26 14.19 1.70
N VAL A 761 -36.85 15.39 1.23
CA VAL A 761 -35.51 15.99 1.41
C VAL A 761 -35.40 16.69 2.77
N VAL A 762 -36.53 17.18 3.29
CA VAL A 762 -36.67 17.97 4.53
C VAL A 762 -36.85 17.12 5.78
N TYR A 763 -36.95 15.78 5.69
CA TYR A 763 -37.20 14.96 6.88
C TYR A 763 -36.11 15.15 7.97
N ASN A 764 -36.55 15.82 9.04
CA ASN A 764 -35.95 16.07 10.35
C ASN A 764 -34.74 17.00 10.49
N LYS A 765 -34.19 17.62 9.43
CA LYS A 765 -32.85 18.25 9.56
C LYS A 765 -32.59 19.46 8.66
N VAL A 766 -33.52 20.39 8.53
CA VAL A 766 -33.23 21.67 7.86
C VAL A 766 -34.06 22.78 8.50
N ARG A 767 -33.43 23.84 9.01
CA ARG A 767 -34.11 25.08 9.43
C ARG A 767 -34.00 26.10 8.32
N HIS A 768 -35.05 26.88 8.08
CA HIS A 768 -34.99 28.04 7.20
C HIS A 768 -34.72 29.29 8.04
N VAL A 769 -33.67 30.05 7.73
CA VAL A 769 -33.42 31.39 8.30
C VAL A 769 -33.05 32.31 7.15
N LEU A 770 -33.68 33.49 7.09
CA LEU A 770 -33.22 34.62 6.29
C LEU A 770 -32.40 35.50 7.24
N GLY A 771 -31.11 35.69 6.95
CA GLY A 771 -30.28 36.67 7.64
C GLY A 771 -29.99 37.83 6.69
N ILE A 772 -30.32 39.05 7.11
CA ILE A 772 -29.72 40.28 6.61
C ILE A 772 -28.88 40.81 7.77
N ASP A 773 -27.64 41.17 7.51
CA ASP A 773 -26.73 41.67 8.55
C ASP A 773 -27.20 43.00 9.13
N GLY A 774 -27.04 43.11 10.46
CA GLY A 774 -27.22 44.35 11.22
C GLY A 774 -28.63 44.54 11.78
N LEU A 775 -28.84 44.04 13.01
CA LEU A 775 -29.62 44.69 14.09
C LEU A 775 -29.79 43.70 15.27
N LEU A 776 -29.09 43.96 16.37
CA LEU A 776 -29.45 43.45 17.69
C LEU A 776 -30.70 44.18 18.17
N ALA A 777 -31.82 43.47 18.41
CA ALA A 777 -33.00 44.00 19.09
C ALA A 777 -33.89 42.85 19.70
N PRO A 778 -34.79 43.14 20.66
CA PRO A 778 -35.18 42.27 21.79
C PRO A 778 -36.21 41.17 21.49
N ARG A 779 -36.32 40.70 20.24
CA ARG A 779 -37.40 39.80 19.77
C ARG A 779 -37.21 38.31 20.10
N HIS A 780 -36.12 37.96 20.77
CA HIS A 780 -35.76 36.58 21.07
C HIS A 780 -35.62 36.35 22.57
N ALA A 781 -36.42 35.44 23.11
CA ALA A 781 -36.30 34.97 24.47
C ALA A 781 -35.73 33.54 24.45
N SER A 782 -34.56 33.34 25.07
CA SER A 782 -33.92 32.02 25.15
C SER A 782 -33.82 31.56 26.61
N SER A 783 -33.97 30.26 26.84
CA SER A 783 -33.79 29.70 28.17
C SER A 783 -33.29 28.26 28.14
N VAL A 784 -32.42 27.93 29.11
CA VAL A 784 -31.98 26.55 29.33
C VAL A 784 -33.03 25.84 30.17
N LEU A 785 -33.57 24.75 29.62
CA LEU A 785 -34.60 23.96 30.27
C LEU A 785 -33.99 23.01 31.31
N ALA A 786 -32.97 22.23 30.92
CA ALA A 786 -32.30 21.25 31.79
C ALA A 786 -30.96 20.73 31.22
N SER A 787 -30.16 19.97 31.99
CA SER A 787 -28.84 19.44 31.58
C SER A 787 -28.62 17.91 31.78
N LEU A 788 -28.06 17.26 30.76
CA LEU A 788 -27.73 15.84 30.72
C LEU A 788 -26.23 15.60 31.01
N PRO A 789 -25.89 14.64 31.91
CA PRO A 789 -24.55 14.52 32.47
C PRO A 789 -23.53 13.79 31.56
N THR A 790 -23.97 13.08 30.51
CA THR A 790 -23.07 12.34 29.62
C THR A 790 -23.57 12.26 28.18
N GLN A 791 -22.67 12.03 27.22
CA GLN A 791 -23.02 11.79 25.81
C GLN A 791 -23.90 10.54 25.61
N ARG A 792 -23.83 9.56 26.52
CA ARG A 792 -24.69 8.37 26.47
C ARG A 792 -26.12 8.68 26.93
N ALA A 793 -26.26 9.54 27.94
CA ALA A 793 -27.56 10.10 28.35
C ALA A 793 -28.18 10.92 27.21
N LEU A 794 -27.37 11.74 26.52
CA LEU A 794 -27.81 12.45 25.32
C LEU A 794 -28.32 11.48 24.24
N LEU A 795 -27.55 10.46 23.87
CA LEU A 795 -27.98 9.51 22.83
C LEU A 795 -29.27 8.76 23.22
N ALA A 796 -29.46 8.48 24.52
CA ALA A 796 -30.70 7.90 25.04
C ALA A 796 -31.88 8.89 24.98
N PHE A 797 -31.63 10.18 25.24
CA PHE A 797 -32.59 11.27 25.13
C PHE A 797 -32.99 11.52 23.67
N LEU A 798 -32.02 11.53 22.73
CA LEU A 798 -32.26 11.69 21.29
C LEU A 798 -33.04 10.50 20.69
N GLY A 799 -32.85 9.28 21.20
CA GLY A 799 -33.44 8.05 20.65
C GLY A 799 -32.92 7.68 19.26
N ARG A 800 -33.28 6.50 18.72
CA ARG A 800 -32.70 5.96 17.46
C ARG A 800 -32.93 6.83 16.21
N LYS A 801 -33.87 7.79 16.25
CA LYS A 801 -34.23 8.66 15.12
C LYS A 801 -34.66 10.10 15.51
N GLY A 802 -34.43 10.57 16.74
CA GLY A 802 -34.90 11.89 17.19
C GLY A 802 -36.34 11.93 17.71
N LEU A 803 -37.07 10.80 17.67
CA LEU A 803 -38.50 10.72 17.99
C LEU A 803 -38.86 11.21 19.39
N LYS A 804 -38.00 10.98 20.39
CA LYS A 804 -38.22 11.42 21.78
C LYS A 804 -38.17 12.95 21.92
N ILE A 805 -37.27 13.61 21.19
CA ILE A 805 -37.22 15.08 21.12
C ILE A 805 -38.43 15.63 20.39
N GLN A 806 -38.86 14.98 19.30
CA GLN A 806 -40.04 15.44 18.56
C GLN A 806 -41.32 15.34 19.39
N ALA A 807 -41.48 14.25 20.15
CA ALA A 807 -42.59 14.11 21.09
C ALA A 807 -42.55 15.20 22.17
N LEU A 808 -41.38 15.43 22.79
CA LEU A 808 -41.21 16.47 23.79
C LEU A 808 -41.45 17.88 23.21
N GLN A 809 -40.99 18.15 21.99
CA GLN A 809 -41.22 19.43 21.32
C GLN A 809 -42.72 19.68 21.09
N ALA A 810 -43.48 18.66 20.66
CA ALA A 810 -44.92 18.77 20.47
C ALA A 810 -45.67 19.00 21.81
N GLU A 811 -45.26 18.32 22.88
CA GLU A 811 -45.80 18.53 24.23
C GLU A 811 -45.55 19.97 24.72
N LEU A 812 -44.33 20.47 24.55
CA LEU A 812 -43.95 21.83 24.96
C LEU A 812 -44.63 22.90 24.10
N GLN A 813 -44.80 22.65 22.79
CA GLN A 813 -45.55 23.56 21.90
C GLN A 813 -47.01 23.68 22.36
N SER A 814 -47.68 22.56 22.63
CA SER A 814 -49.06 22.56 23.15
C SER A 814 -49.18 23.34 24.47
N LEU A 815 -48.17 23.22 25.34
CA LEU A 815 -48.11 23.91 26.62
C LEU A 815 -47.91 25.43 26.47
N LEU A 816 -47.24 25.87 25.40
CA LEU A 816 -47.09 27.27 25.02
C LEU A 816 -48.34 27.83 24.34
N ASP A 817 -48.96 27.07 23.44
CA ASP A 817 -50.21 27.45 22.75
C ASP A 817 -51.37 27.65 23.75
N ALA A 818 -51.33 26.97 24.91
CA ALA A 818 -52.29 27.16 26.00
C ALA A 818 -52.04 28.42 26.86
N GLN A 819 -50.87 29.06 26.74
CA GLN A 819 -50.44 30.18 27.60
C GLN A 819 -50.25 31.48 26.84
N LEU A 820 -49.94 31.40 25.56
CA LEU A 820 -49.66 32.52 24.69
C LEU A 820 -50.68 32.51 23.53
N PRO A 821 -51.12 33.68 23.04
CA PRO A 821 -52.08 33.74 21.94
C PRO A 821 -51.58 32.99 20.70
N ALA A 822 -52.44 32.22 20.04
CA ALA A 822 -52.06 31.47 18.84
C ALA A 822 -51.53 32.41 17.74
N GLY A 823 -50.36 32.10 17.18
CA GLY A 823 -49.71 32.89 16.13
C GLY A 823 -48.83 34.05 16.62
N SER A 824 -48.75 34.30 17.93
CA SER A 824 -47.94 35.38 18.51
C SER A 824 -46.44 35.05 18.66
N PHE A 825 -46.03 33.80 18.44
CA PHE A 825 -44.65 33.36 18.63
C PHE A 825 -44.25 32.16 17.74
N SER A 826 -42.95 31.87 17.67
CA SER A 826 -42.37 30.65 17.11
C SER A 826 -41.43 30.00 18.13
N PHE A 827 -41.51 28.67 18.26
CA PHE A 827 -40.79 27.90 19.29
C PHE A 827 -39.81 26.89 18.68
N CYS A 828 -38.61 26.84 19.26
CA CYS A 828 -37.56 25.91 18.87
C CYS A 828 -36.93 25.27 20.12
N LEU A 829 -36.78 23.95 20.10
CA LEU A 829 -36.09 23.17 21.12
C LEU A 829 -34.75 22.67 20.55
N ASP A 830 -33.65 22.96 21.22
CA ASP A 830 -32.29 22.61 20.81
C ASP A 830 -31.53 21.91 21.94
N VAL A 831 -30.48 21.15 21.58
CA VAL A 831 -29.60 20.51 22.55
C VAL A 831 -28.14 20.84 22.22
N GLN A 832 -27.51 21.56 23.13
CA GLN A 832 -26.18 22.14 22.92
C GLN A 832 -25.18 21.54 23.91
N LEU A 833 -23.93 21.39 23.49
CA LEU A 833 -22.85 21.01 24.41
C LEU A 833 -22.30 22.28 25.07
N ARG A 834 -22.40 22.41 26.40
CA ARG A 834 -21.79 23.49 27.17
C ARG A 834 -20.90 22.92 28.27
N GLY A 835 -19.60 23.16 28.16
CA GLY A 835 -18.60 22.56 29.05
C GLY A 835 -18.54 21.04 28.90
N VAL A 836 -18.77 20.33 30.01
CA VAL A 836 -18.76 18.85 30.08
C VAL A 836 -20.17 18.22 30.06
N SER A 837 -21.22 19.03 29.97
CA SER A 837 -22.62 18.59 30.00
C SER A 837 -23.41 19.04 28.75
N TRP A 838 -24.45 18.29 28.40
CA TRP A 838 -25.34 18.64 27.29
C TRP A 838 -26.58 19.36 27.82
N GLU A 839 -26.86 20.55 27.36
CA GLU A 839 -28.01 21.36 27.79
C GLU A 839 -29.14 21.29 26.78
N VAL A 840 -30.36 21.08 27.27
CA VAL A 840 -31.59 21.22 26.51
C VAL A 840 -32.06 22.66 26.65
N ALA A 841 -32.09 23.40 25.55
CA ALA A 841 -32.44 24.82 25.51
C ALA A 841 -33.66 25.06 24.62
N THR A 842 -34.39 26.12 24.91
CA THR A 842 -35.47 26.63 24.06
C THR A 842 -35.19 28.04 23.61
N THR A 843 -35.64 28.36 22.39
CA THR A 843 -35.72 29.73 21.88
C THR A 843 -37.14 30.02 21.45
N LEU A 844 -37.69 31.12 21.95
CA LEU A 844 -38.96 31.71 21.55
C LEU A 844 -38.67 32.97 20.75
N GLU A 845 -39.21 33.02 19.54
CA GLU A 845 -39.21 34.19 18.69
C GLU A 845 -40.60 34.80 18.73
N VAL A 846 -40.69 36.02 19.24
CA VAL A 846 -41.97 36.69 19.49
C VAL A 846 -42.31 37.56 18.29
N HIS A 847 -43.51 37.35 17.75
CA HIS A 847 -44.03 38.06 16.58
C HIS A 847 -45.06 39.13 16.95
N ASP A 848 -45.62 39.06 18.16
CA ASP A 848 -46.58 40.02 18.70
C ASP A 848 -45.96 40.82 19.85
N ASP A 849 -45.77 42.11 19.63
CA ASP A 849 -45.18 43.04 20.61
C ASP A 849 -46.11 43.28 21.83
N ALA A 850 -47.36 42.80 21.81
CA ALA A 850 -48.29 42.85 22.95
C ALA A 850 -47.98 41.83 24.06
N LEU A 851 -47.08 40.86 23.80
CA LEU A 851 -46.66 39.86 24.80
C LEU A 851 -45.71 40.48 25.83
N THR A 852 -46.13 40.49 27.10
CA THR A 852 -45.31 41.07 28.18
C THR A 852 -44.16 40.15 28.59
N ASN A 853 -43.03 40.75 29.01
CA ASN A 853 -41.89 40.00 29.56
C ASN A 853 -42.27 39.08 30.73
N ALA A 854 -43.29 39.46 31.52
CA ALA A 854 -43.81 38.64 32.62
C ALA A 854 -44.53 37.37 32.13
N GLN A 855 -45.28 37.45 31.04
CA GLN A 855 -45.93 36.30 30.40
C GLN A 855 -44.88 35.35 29.80
N LEU A 856 -43.87 35.89 29.11
CA LEU A 856 -42.76 35.11 28.56
C LEU A 856 -41.93 34.40 29.64
N ALA A 857 -41.62 35.10 30.74
CA ALA A 857 -40.91 34.52 31.87
C ALA A 857 -41.71 33.40 32.54
N THR A 858 -43.01 33.60 32.74
CA THR A 858 -43.91 32.60 33.33
C THR A 858 -44.01 31.35 32.43
N ALA A 859 -44.12 31.54 31.12
CA ALA A 859 -44.15 30.44 30.15
C ALA A 859 -42.83 29.64 30.17
N LEU A 860 -41.68 30.31 30.17
CA LEU A 860 -40.36 29.66 30.22
C LEU A 860 -40.12 28.88 31.52
N GLU A 861 -40.53 29.40 32.68
CA GLU A 861 -40.41 28.69 33.95
C GLU A 861 -41.28 27.44 34.01
N ARG A 862 -42.49 27.47 33.43
CA ARG A 862 -43.34 26.27 33.30
C ARG A 862 -42.74 25.23 32.37
N LEU A 863 -42.12 25.63 31.26
CA LEU A 863 -41.40 24.70 30.38
C LEU A 863 -40.22 24.05 31.09
N LYS A 864 -39.44 24.81 31.88
CA LYS A 864 -38.35 24.27 32.71
C LYS A 864 -38.84 23.21 33.68
N ALA A 865 -39.93 23.50 34.41
CA ALA A 865 -40.52 22.56 35.34
C ALA A 865 -41.02 21.29 34.63
N HIS A 866 -41.68 21.45 33.47
CA HIS A 866 -42.23 20.33 32.70
C HIS A 866 -41.13 19.40 32.15
N VAL A 867 -40.06 19.95 31.58
CA VAL A 867 -38.93 19.14 31.07
C VAL A 867 -38.25 18.38 32.20
N ARG A 868 -38.03 19.02 33.36
CA ARG A 868 -37.38 18.37 34.52
C ARG A 868 -38.23 17.26 35.12
N GLY A 869 -39.57 17.37 35.04
CA GLY A 869 -40.52 16.35 35.48
C GLY A 869 -40.86 15.28 34.44
N SER A 870 -40.50 15.47 33.17
CA SER A 870 -40.83 14.53 32.10
C SER A 870 -40.13 13.18 32.30
N SER A 871 -40.88 12.08 32.11
CA SER A 871 -40.34 10.71 32.16
C SER A 871 -39.22 10.50 31.14
N ILE A 872 -39.33 11.13 29.96
CA ILE A 872 -38.34 11.07 28.87
C ILE A 872 -36.99 11.61 29.33
N TYR A 873 -37.01 12.76 29.99
CA TYR A 873 -35.82 13.43 30.51
C TYR A 873 -35.25 12.68 31.72
N THR A 874 -36.11 12.27 32.66
CA THR A 874 -35.73 11.55 33.87
C THR A 874 -35.08 10.20 33.57
N GLU A 875 -35.60 9.44 32.60
CA GLU A 875 -35.01 8.19 32.13
C GLU A 875 -33.62 8.39 31.52
N ALA A 876 -33.41 9.48 30.77
CA ALA A 876 -32.13 9.80 30.16
C ALA A 876 -31.08 10.16 31.23
N CYS A 877 -31.46 10.89 32.27
CA CYS A 877 -30.59 11.23 33.40
C CYS A 877 -30.16 10.01 34.23
N ARG A 878 -30.95 8.92 34.26
CA ARG A 878 -30.61 7.68 34.99
C ARG A 878 -29.48 6.86 34.35
N VAL A 879 -29.01 7.24 33.16
CA VAL A 879 -27.88 6.57 32.48
C VAL A 879 -26.57 6.92 33.18
N GLN A 880 -26.16 6.11 34.17
CA GLN A 880 -24.94 6.35 34.96
C GLN A 880 -23.66 6.44 34.11
N PRO A 881 -22.69 7.30 34.49
CA PRO A 881 -21.39 7.40 33.84
C PRO A 881 -20.59 6.12 34.03
N ALA A 882 -20.20 5.49 32.93
CA ALA A 882 -19.24 4.39 32.93
C ALA A 882 -17.82 4.94 33.13
N ALA A 883 -17.50 5.39 34.35
CA ALA A 883 -16.15 5.74 34.75
C ALA A 883 -15.59 4.65 35.69
N LYS A 884 -14.62 3.89 35.16
CA LYS A 884 -13.51 3.24 35.87
C LYS A 884 -13.79 2.74 37.32
N ARG A 885 -14.04 1.44 37.48
CA ARG A 885 -13.45 0.70 38.62
C ARG A 885 -11.98 0.36 38.27
N ARG A 886 -11.12 1.37 38.35
CA ARG A 886 -9.71 1.20 38.75
C ARG A 886 -9.55 2.03 40.01
N ARG A 887 -9.07 1.38 41.08
CA ARG A 887 -8.74 1.99 42.36
C ARG A 887 -7.84 3.20 42.14
N SER A 888 -8.26 4.36 42.62
CA SER A 888 -7.37 5.42 43.08
C SER A 888 -8.16 6.28 44.08
N ASN A 889 -7.57 6.43 45.26
CA ASN A 889 -8.09 7.14 46.42
C ASN A 889 -8.44 8.60 46.13
N GLY A 890 -9.40 9.11 46.93
CA GLY A 890 -9.59 10.55 47.17
C GLY A 890 -10.71 11.19 46.36
N PHE A 891 -11.91 11.25 46.94
CA PHE A 891 -12.55 12.49 47.42
C PHE A 891 -14.03 12.19 47.78
N VAL A 892 -14.41 12.66 48.96
CA VAL A 892 -15.68 12.40 49.66
C VAL A 892 -16.76 13.36 49.15
N ILE A 893 -17.97 12.86 48.90
CA ILE A 893 -19.21 13.65 49.05
C ILE A 893 -20.27 12.74 49.71
N GLN A 894 -20.72 13.13 50.90
CA GLN A 894 -21.79 12.48 51.66
C GLN A 894 -23.17 12.92 51.13
N PHE A 895 -24.12 11.99 51.10
CA PHE A 895 -25.54 12.30 51.30
C PHE A 895 -26.16 11.31 52.29
N THR A 896 -27.13 11.83 53.03
CA THR A 896 -27.69 11.38 54.30
C THR A 896 -28.51 10.09 54.24
N LYS A 897 -28.58 9.43 55.40
CA LYS A 897 -29.44 8.30 55.74
C LYS A 897 -30.92 8.67 55.55
N ASP A 898 -31.62 8.00 54.64
CA ASP A 898 -32.60 6.95 54.93
C ASP A 898 -33.06 6.32 53.59
N ASP A 899 -33.76 5.18 53.64
CA ASP A 899 -34.26 4.36 52.50
C ASP A 899 -33.36 3.23 51.96
N ARG A 900 -32.41 2.73 52.77
CA ARG A 900 -31.65 1.50 52.42
C ARG A 900 -32.47 0.22 52.46
N GLY A 901 -33.64 0.21 53.10
CA GLY A 901 -34.50 -0.97 53.23
C GLY A 901 -35.35 -1.26 51.99
N GLU A 902 -35.89 -0.22 51.36
CA GLU A 902 -36.87 -0.38 50.27
C GLU A 902 -36.20 -0.69 48.93
N ALA A 903 -35.02 -0.12 48.67
CA ALA A 903 -34.22 -0.38 47.48
C ALA A 903 -33.67 -1.82 47.40
N ALA A 904 -33.39 -2.44 48.55
CA ALA A 904 -32.90 -3.83 48.60
C ALA A 904 -34.01 -4.83 48.26
N ARG A 905 -35.25 -4.54 48.69
CA ARG A 905 -36.42 -5.39 48.44
C ARG A 905 -36.89 -5.32 46.97
N LEU A 906 -36.98 -4.12 46.41
CA LEU A 906 -37.31 -3.91 44.98
C LEU A 906 -36.23 -4.45 44.03
N GLY A 907 -34.96 -4.39 44.44
CA GLY A 907 -33.83 -4.94 43.66
C GLY A 907 -33.85 -6.47 43.54
N ALA A 908 -34.27 -7.17 44.60
CA ALA A 908 -34.39 -8.63 44.60
C ALA A 908 -35.57 -9.10 43.72
N GLU A 909 -36.72 -8.42 43.79
CA GLU A 909 -37.91 -8.73 42.97
C GLU A 909 -37.65 -8.49 41.47
N LEU A 910 -36.95 -7.42 41.11
CA LEU A 910 -36.60 -7.10 39.72
C LEU A 910 -35.56 -8.08 39.13
N ALA A 911 -34.65 -8.61 39.97
CA ALA A 911 -33.67 -9.61 39.56
C ALA A 911 -34.33 -10.99 39.32
N ALA A 912 -35.32 -11.36 40.14
CA ALA A 912 -36.10 -12.59 39.96
C ALA A 912 -36.96 -12.54 38.67
N ALA A 913 -37.63 -11.42 38.40
CA ALA A 913 -38.45 -11.23 37.21
C ALA A 913 -37.62 -11.29 35.90
N LYS A 914 -36.43 -10.67 35.89
CA LYS A 914 -35.52 -10.74 34.73
C LYS A 914 -34.97 -12.15 34.49
N LYS A 915 -34.72 -12.92 35.55
CA LYS A 915 -34.24 -14.30 35.42
C LYS A 915 -35.32 -15.22 34.83
N ALA A 916 -36.59 -15.02 35.20
CA ALA A 916 -37.73 -15.74 34.64
C ALA A 916 -37.93 -15.44 33.14
N GLN A 917 -37.87 -14.16 32.74
CA GLN A 917 -38.05 -13.74 31.35
C GLN A 917 -36.94 -14.26 30.41
N VAL A 918 -35.69 -14.30 30.90
CA VAL A 918 -34.57 -14.87 30.13
C VAL A 918 -34.72 -16.38 29.93
N LEU A 919 -35.22 -17.09 30.95
CA LEU A 919 -35.51 -18.52 30.88
C LEU A 919 -36.65 -18.85 29.90
N GLU A 920 -37.67 -18.00 29.83
CA GLU A 920 -38.79 -18.16 28.90
C GLU A 920 -38.36 -17.94 27.45
N VAL A 921 -37.55 -16.90 27.19
CA VAL A 921 -36.97 -16.63 25.86
C VAL A 921 -36.00 -17.75 25.45
N ALA A 922 -35.23 -18.30 26.38
CA ALA A 922 -34.36 -19.45 26.12
C ALA A 922 -35.18 -20.72 25.78
N ARG A 923 -36.28 -20.99 26.50
CA ARG A 923 -37.20 -22.10 26.20
C ARG A 923 -37.87 -21.94 24.83
N ALA A 924 -38.33 -20.74 24.48
CA ALA A 924 -38.92 -20.45 23.17
C ALA A 924 -37.91 -20.62 22.02
N ARG A 925 -36.65 -20.21 22.22
CA ARG A 925 -35.56 -20.44 21.25
C ARG A 925 -35.23 -21.92 21.10
N LYS A 926 -35.19 -22.69 22.20
CA LYS A 926 -34.97 -24.15 22.18
C LYS A 926 -36.10 -24.88 21.45
N GLN A 927 -37.36 -24.50 21.68
CA GLN A 927 -38.51 -25.09 20.97
C GLN A 927 -38.49 -24.77 19.46
N ARG A 928 -38.14 -23.54 19.06
CA ARG A 928 -37.98 -23.19 17.64
C ARG A 928 -36.84 -23.95 16.96
N ALA A 929 -35.73 -24.19 17.67
CA ALA A 929 -34.61 -24.98 17.17
C ALA A 929 -35.01 -26.45 16.98
N LEU A 930 -35.69 -27.04 17.98
CA LEU A 930 -36.25 -28.40 17.91
C LEU A 930 -37.26 -28.56 16.77
N PHE A 931 -38.12 -27.56 16.55
CA PHE A 931 -39.08 -27.60 15.44
C PHE A 931 -38.38 -27.59 14.07
N LYS A 932 -37.34 -26.76 13.90
CA LYS A 932 -36.53 -26.73 12.67
C LYS A 932 -35.78 -28.05 12.45
N LEU A 933 -35.23 -28.63 13.51
CA LEU A 933 -34.53 -29.91 13.45
C LEU A 933 -35.48 -31.05 13.07
N ARG A 934 -36.66 -31.13 13.70
CA ARG A 934 -37.72 -32.11 13.35
C ARG A 934 -38.16 -31.97 11.89
N ARG A 935 -38.27 -30.75 11.37
CA ARG A 935 -38.60 -30.50 9.96
C ARG A 935 -37.49 -30.94 9.01
N ALA A 936 -36.23 -30.71 9.38
CA ALA A 936 -35.07 -31.16 8.59
C ALA A 936 -34.94 -32.70 8.59
N ILE A 937 -35.17 -33.35 9.73
CA ILE A 937 -35.16 -34.81 9.85
C ILE A 937 -36.29 -35.43 9.00
N ARG A 938 -37.52 -34.89 9.06
CA ARG A 938 -38.63 -35.35 8.21
C ARG A 938 -38.35 -35.19 6.72
N ALA A 939 -37.76 -34.07 6.31
CA ALA A 939 -37.37 -33.84 4.92
C ALA A 939 -36.30 -34.84 4.44
N ARG A 940 -35.34 -35.18 5.32
CA ARG A 940 -34.28 -36.15 5.03
C ARG A 940 -34.82 -37.59 4.99
N ALA A 941 -35.73 -37.95 5.89
CA ALA A 941 -36.39 -39.26 5.90
C ALA A 941 -37.25 -39.49 4.64
N ALA A 942 -37.94 -38.45 4.16
CA ALA A 942 -38.69 -38.50 2.89
C ALA A 942 -37.77 -38.71 1.67
N GLN A 943 -36.59 -38.08 1.66
CA GLN A 943 -35.59 -38.28 0.61
C GLN A 943 -34.97 -39.70 0.61
N VAL A 944 -34.76 -40.29 1.79
CA VAL A 944 -34.22 -41.66 1.93
C VAL A 944 -35.26 -42.71 1.52
N ASN A 945 -36.53 -42.53 1.89
CA ASN A 945 -37.62 -43.43 1.46
C ASN A 945 -37.89 -43.36 -0.05
N GLY A 946 -37.72 -42.20 -0.68
CA GLY A 946 -37.83 -42.05 -2.14
C GLY A 946 -36.72 -42.76 -2.92
N ARG A 947 -35.49 -42.81 -2.37
CA ARG A 947 -34.35 -43.50 -3.00
C ARG A 947 -34.34 -45.02 -2.75
N SER A 948 -34.87 -45.50 -1.63
CA SER A 948 -34.96 -46.94 -1.35
C SER A 948 -36.01 -47.68 -2.17
N LYS A 949 -37.12 -47.03 -2.56
CA LYS A 949 -38.13 -47.64 -3.46
C LYS A 949 -37.63 -47.83 -4.90
N ALA A 950 -36.63 -47.06 -5.33
CA ALA A 950 -36.03 -47.19 -6.67
C ALA A 950 -34.88 -48.21 -6.73
N LYS A 951 -34.41 -48.75 -5.59
CA LYS A 951 -33.23 -49.64 -5.53
C LYS A 951 -33.46 -51.02 -4.90
N MET A 952 -34.65 -51.33 -4.39
CA MET A 952 -35.01 -52.67 -3.90
C MET A 952 -35.82 -53.47 -4.95
N ALA A 953 -35.15 -53.78 -6.05
CA ALA A 953 -35.50 -54.90 -6.93
C ALA A 953 -34.23 -55.74 -7.17
N SER A 954 -33.57 -56.15 -6.09
CA SER A 954 -32.73 -57.36 -6.03
C SER A 954 -32.09 -57.50 -4.65
N ARG A 955 -32.11 -58.74 -4.13
CA ARG A 955 -31.30 -59.27 -3.02
C ARG A 955 -31.58 -58.82 -1.56
N GLY A 956 -32.08 -59.79 -0.78
CA GLY A 956 -31.48 -60.16 0.53
C GLY A 956 -32.02 -59.51 1.80
N LYS A 957 -32.97 -60.21 2.47
CA LYS A 957 -33.70 -59.86 3.71
C LYS A 957 -32.88 -59.68 5.02
N LYS A 958 -31.57 -59.42 5.00
CA LYS A 958 -30.73 -59.33 6.22
C LYS A 958 -30.35 -57.92 6.69
N MET A 959 -30.57 -56.87 5.90
CA MET A 959 -30.24 -55.48 6.29
C MET A 959 -31.38 -54.67 6.93
N ALA A 960 -32.61 -55.20 6.94
CA ALA A 960 -33.78 -54.46 7.45
C ALA A 960 -33.84 -54.35 8.98
N ARG A 961 -33.13 -55.22 9.74
CA ARG A 961 -33.08 -55.14 11.20
C ARG A 961 -32.08 -54.11 11.71
N THR A 962 -30.94 -53.92 11.03
CA THR A 962 -29.90 -52.97 11.44
C THR A 962 -30.31 -51.52 11.20
N HIS A 963 -31.10 -51.25 10.15
CA HIS A 963 -31.61 -49.90 9.87
C HIS A 963 -32.74 -49.44 10.80
N LYS A 964 -33.50 -50.38 11.39
CA LYS A 964 -34.57 -50.04 12.35
C LYS A 964 -33.97 -49.62 13.72
N VAL A 965 -32.96 -50.34 14.19
CA VAL A 965 -32.25 -50.01 15.43
C VAL A 965 -31.50 -48.66 15.32
N PHE A 966 -30.92 -48.35 14.17
CA PHE A 966 -30.21 -47.08 13.98
C PHE A 966 -31.15 -45.86 13.83
N ALA A 967 -32.38 -46.08 13.35
CA ALA A 967 -33.39 -45.03 13.27
C ALA A 967 -34.01 -44.71 14.63
N ASP A 968 -34.20 -45.71 15.49
CA ASP A 968 -34.73 -45.51 16.84
C ASP A 968 -33.69 -44.85 17.76
N SER A 969 -32.39 -45.17 17.65
CA SER A 969 -31.33 -44.47 18.41
C SER A 969 -31.09 -43.01 17.98
N LEU A 970 -31.53 -42.60 16.79
CA LEU A 970 -31.44 -41.21 16.31
C LEU A 970 -32.63 -40.35 16.76
N PHE A 971 -33.66 -40.96 17.36
CA PHE A 971 -34.84 -40.27 17.88
C PHE A 971 -34.73 -39.96 19.38
N ASP A 972 -33.89 -40.69 20.11
CA ASP A 972 -33.62 -40.53 21.55
C ASP A 972 -32.45 -39.57 21.87
N PHE A 973 -31.65 -39.14 20.89
CA PHE A 973 -30.57 -38.14 21.03
C PHE A 973 -31.02 -36.76 20.52
#